data_AF-A0A520TTX4-F1
#
_entry.id   AF-A0A520TTX4-F1
#
_cell.length_a   1.000
_cell.length_b   1.000
_cell.length_c   1.000
_cell.angle_alpha   90.00
_cell.angle_beta   90.00
_cell.angle_gamma   90.00
#
_symmetry.space_group_name_H-M   'P 1'
#
loop_
_entity.id
_entity.type
_entity.pdbx_description
1 polymer ?
#
loop_
_entity_poly.entity_id
_entity_poly.type
_entity_poly.pdbx_seq_one_letter_code
_entity_poly.pdbx_strand_id
1 'polypeptide(L)'
;MKSNYEIVLEDINLNFKDSKYSTSQLLENTGLDKNTARDAIKNKTSRSISNYIRFYRLNYAQELLKTGKKNVSEIAYDSGFSSLSYFSKSFKDEFGYSPNASLNNTKLTRQFKNAMISVIRNKSNLSYLIYSILFALILILLVPYINVIDNSEKENKKLMLQEYSKINNLEYETLLINDSVLLSKKIRNYNISWRTSDKFEWSKLTKINDSLALFPSELISVYNQIKVEQDGKESFQFFTSARNFKNVKITLDNKLNEEGVYFPERDLFLANTNYSKSHENLLIKPFYMDKYEVSNKDYKEFVDANGYYREEFWPIDIMYEGEPISFNDVKTTFVDKANFPSPKDWYQGTYENGKELYPVSGISWYEAYAYAKFRNMSLPSVAEWFYAFDRNRPERALKNANINSYNYTKSRIESDSENNNGIFDMAGNVREWVSNNIKDENSRGILGGSFVDDTYVPFEFYSQNAWNRSSYNGIRLVKKIESDNSGEIFYKREKLRNFYENYRTTEKEWDLIESLFMYDKNNINFEQFETSKVTDQEFYCRSSNITSSNFTMPVHHLLSDPEIKSKKALIYFPGSNALLRDKITYPTWMTEMVNSGVDVIFPEYLSTYSRQDGMNTDIGNTTMNYRDHLITWVKEVRYAVDYAIQNGYEPHYFGVSWGGQVGVNILAIEDRFKTGILYVGGISLDDVREEIQPEKYAARIKTPTLLLNGRYDFYFPYQSSQLPLFNLMNLDNNNKRHVVVDYAHYVPPHIVREETLEWINNK
;
A
#
# COMPACT_ATOMS: atom_id res chain seq x y z
N MET A 1 -0.77 12.67 52.53
CA MET A 1 -0.28 14.07 52.62
C MET A 1 -0.28 14.64 51.21
N LYS A 2 -0.76 15.88 51.02
CA LYS A 2 -0.63 16.55 49.71
C LYS A 2 0.85 16.72 49.40
N SER A 3 1.24 16.45 48.16
CA SER A 3 2.60 16.70 47.69
C SER A 3 2.90 18.20 47.65
N ASN A 4 4.18 18.59 47.74
CA ASN A 4 4.57 20.00 47.64
C ASN A 4 4.11 20.65 46.32
N TYR A 5 4.01 19.89 45.23
CA TYR A 5 3.45 20.38 43.97
C TYR A 5 1.95 20.66 44.07
N GLU A 6 1.18 19.79 44.71
CA GLU A 6 -0.28 19.98 44.89
C GLU A 6 -0.59 21.17 45.79
N ILE A 7 0.20 21.36 46.87
CA ILE A 7 0.07 22.53 47.76
C ILE A 7 0.30 23.83 47.00
N VAL A 8 1.37 23.88 46.20
CA VAL A 8 1.70 25.07 45.38
C VAL A 8 0.64 25.32 44.30
N LEU A 9 0.14 24.27 43.65
CA LEU A 9 -0.87 24.39 42.60
C LEU A 9 -2.22 24.89 43.15
N GLU A 10 -2.62 24.41 44.31
CA GLU A 10 -3.87 24.82 44.98
C GLU A 10 -3.83 26.30 45.38
N ASP A 11 -2.71 26.77 45.94
CA ASP A 11 -2.53 28.18 46.28
C ASP A 11 -2.55 29.09 45.04
N ILE A 12 -1.90 28.66 43.95
CA ILE A 12 -1.96 29.40 42.68
C ILE A 12 -3.40 29.45 42.16
N ASN A 13 -4.13 28.33 42.18
CA ASN A 13 -5.51 28.27 41.68
C ASN A 13 -6.46 29.20 42.46
N LEU A 14 -6.22 29.39 43.76
CA LEU A 14 -7.01 30.30 44.59
C LEU A 14 -6.69 31.78 44.33
N ASN A 15 -5.42 32.11 44.06
CA ASN A 15 -4.95 33.49 44.12
C ASN A 15 -4.53 34.09 42.76
N PHE A 16 -4.42 33.30 41.69
CA PHE A 16 -3.86 33.78 40.41
C PHE A 16 -4.59 34.99 39.80
N LYS A 17 -5.87 35.22 40.14
CA LYS A 17 -6.65 36.35 39.61
C LYS A 17 -6.26 37.70 40.23
N ASP A 18 -5.60 37.71 41.38
CA ASP A 18 -5.07 38.96 41.94
C ASP A 18 -3.79 39.35 41.20
N SER A 19 -3.79 40.53 40.59
CA SER A 19 -2.62 41.09 39.90
C SER A 19 -1.40 41.30 40.79
N LYS A 20 -1.58 41.43 42.11
CA LYS A 20 -0.50 41.56 43.10
C LYS A 20 0.08 40.21 43.53
N TYR A 21 -0.61 39.10 43.24
CA TYR A 21 -0.13 37.77 43.59
C TYR A 21 1.19 37.46 42.87
N SER A 22 2.19 37.10 43.66
CA SER A 22 3.59 36.93 43.25
C SER A 22 4.22 35.72 43.95
N THR A 23 5.44 35.37 43.56
CA THR A 23 6.19 34.29 44.21
C THR A 23 6.34 34.52 45.72
N SER A 24 6.47 35.76 46.19
CA SER A 24 6.57 36.04 47.63
C SER A 24 5.29 35.68 48.38
N GLN A 25 4.13 36.03 47.82
CA GLN A 25 2.84 35.72 48.43
C GLN A 25 2.59 34.21 48.47
N LEU A 26 3.00 33.50 47.43
CA LEU A 26 2.91 32.04 47.38
C LEU A 26 3.71 31.37 48.50
N LEU A 27 4.94 31.84 48.76
CA LEU A 27 5.77 31.28 49.83
C LEU A 27 5.18 31.57 51.21
N GLU A 28 4.62 32.77 51.41
CA GLU A 28 3.94 33.15 52.64
C GLU A 28 2.68 32.28 52.88
N ASN A 29 1.84 32.12 51.87
CA ASN A 29 0.59 31.36 51.97
C ASN A 29 0.81 29.86 52.19
N THR A 30 1.85 29.29 51.57
CA THR A 30 2.13 27.85 51.61
C THR A 30 3.06 27.45 52.76
N GLY A 31 3.77 28.40 53.37
CA GLY A 31 4.80 28.14 54.38
C GLY A 31 6.03 27.40 53.85
N LEU A 32 6.14 27.21 52.54
CA LEU A 32 7.27 26.53 51.90
C LEU A 32 8.45 27.49 51.75
N ASP A 33 9.67 26.98 51.92
CA ASP A 33 10.85 27.75 51.55
C ASP A 33 10.99 27.87 50.03
N LYS A 34 11.74 28.89 49.60
CA LYS A 34 11.90 29.27 48.20
C LYS A 34 12.46 28.13 47.33
N ASN A 35 13.36 27.29 47.84
CA ASN A 35 13.96 26.22 47.05
C ASN A 35 12.98 25.06 46.89
N THR A 36 12.28 24.69 47.97
CA THR A 36 11.27 23.63 47.94
C THR A 36 10.12 23.95 46.98
N ALA A 37 9.57 25.17 47.02
CA ALA A 37 8.52 25.58 46.09
C ALA A 37 9.01 25.66 44.63
N ARG A 38 10.27 26.09 44.44
CA ARG A 38 10.89 26.17 43.10
C ARG A 38 11.05 24.79 42.50
N ASP A 39 11.58 23.85 43.27
CA ASP A 39 11.87 22.49 42.79
C ASP A 39 10.57 21.71 42.54
N ALA A 40 9.54 21.92 43.37
CA ALA A 40 8.20 21.36 43.15
C ALA A 40 7.62 21.73 41.77
N ILE A 41 7.73 23.01 41.38
CA ILE A 41 7.23 23.49 40.08
C ILE A 41 8.20 23.15 38.95
N LYS A 42 9.51 23.37 39.12
CA LYS A 42 10.51 23.19 38.07
C LYS A 42 10.64 21.72 37.65
N ASN A 43 10.61 20.78 38.59
CA ASN A 43 10.76 19.35 38.27
C ASN A 43 9.55 18.79 37.50
N LYS A 44 8.36 19.37 37.67
CA LYS A 44 7.13 18.92 37.00
C LYS A 44 6.83 19.68 35.71
N THR A 45 7.23 20.94 35.63
CA THR A 45 6.76 21.85 34.56
C THR A 45 7.91 22.46 33.75
N SER A 46 9.16 22.29 34.18
CA SER A 46 10.35 22.96 33.65
C SER A 46 10.28 24.49 33.65
N ARG A 47 9.33 25.10 34.39
CA ARG A 47 9.14 26.55 34.50
C ARG A 47 9.58 27.08 35.86
N SER A 48 9.95 28.36 35.93
CA SER A 48 10.06 29.07 37.21
C SER A 48 8.66 29.33 37.79
N ILE A 49 8.57 29.55 39.11
CA ILE A 49 7.29 29.85 39.78
C ILE A 49 6.59 31.06 39.13
N SER A 50 7.32 32.15 38.89
CA SER A 50 6.77 33.36 38.26
C SER A 50 6.26 33.11 36.83
N ASN A 51 7.00 32.33 36.04
CA ASN A 51 6.57 31.95 34.69
C ASN A 51 5.38 31.00 34.71
N TYR A 52 5.29 30.13 35.73
CA TYR A 52 4.17 29.21 35.88
C TYR A 52 2.88 29.92 36.29
N ILE A 53 2.94 30.91 37.20
CA ILE A 53 1.78 31.76 37.53
C ILE A 53 1.31 32.50 36.27
N ARG A 54 2.24 33.10 35.51
CA ARG A 54 1.91 33.77 34.24
C ARG A 54 1.26 32.80 33.24
N PHE A 55 1.81 31.61 33.07
CA PHE A 55 1.25 30.57 32.22
C PHE A 55 -0.17 30.18 32.65
N TYR A 56 -0.42 30.01 33.94
CA TYR A 56 -1.73 29.67 34.48
C TYR A 56 -2.76 30.76 34.17
N ARG A 57 -2.40 32.04 34.40
CA ARG A 57 -3.20 33.22 34.03
C ARG A 57 -3.52 33.24 32.53
N LEU A 58 -2.54 32.96 31.67
CA LEU A 58 -2.72 32.94 30.21
C LEU A 58 -3.64 31.81 29.73
N ASN A 59 -3.55 30.61 30.32
CA ASN A 59 -4.47 29.52 29.99
C ASN A 59 -5.91 29.84 30.42
N TYR A 60 -6.09 30.41 31.61
CA TYR A 60 -7.41 30.87 32.04
C TYR A 60 -7.98 31.96 31.11
N ALA A 61 -7.14 32.92 30.69
CA ALA A 61 -7.53 33.92 29.71
C ALA A 61 -7.95 33.30 28.36
N GLN A 62 -7.27 32.24 27.92
CA GLN A 62 -7.62 31.50 26.70
C GLN A 62 -9.02 30.86 26.82
N GLU A 63 -9.36 30.29 27.97
CA GLU A 63 -10.71 29.75 28.22
C GLU A 63 -11.78 30.85 28.22
N LEU A 64 -11.50 32.01 28.83
CA LEU A 64 -12.42 33.15 28.78
C LEU A 64 -12.63 33.68 27.35
N LEU A 65 -11.56 33.75 26.53
CA LEU A 65 -11.63 34.18 25.13
C LEU A 65 -12.53 33.25 24.30
N LYS A 66 -12.50 31.94 24.55
CA LYS A 66 -13.38 30.94 23.90
C LYS A 66 -14.87 31.14 24.22
N THR A 67 -15.20 31.84 25.31
CA THR A 67 -16.61 32.15 25.61
C THR A 67 -17.18 33.27 24.73
N GLY A 68 -16.31 34.16 24.23
CA GLY A 68 -16.71 35.34 23.45
C GLY A 68 -17.56 36.36 24.20
N LYS A 69 -17.71 36.25 25.53
CA LYS A 69 -18.61 37.07 26.36
C LYS A 69 -18.00 38.40 26.83
N LYS A 70 -16.66 38.46 26.92
CA LYS A 70 -15.91 39.62 27.42
C LYS A 70 -14.93 40.12 26.35
N ASN A 71 -14.56 41.39 26.41
CA ASN A 71 -13.54 41.95 25.53
C ASN A 71 -12.12 41.62 26.03
N VAL A 72 -11.11 41.81 25.17
CA VAL A 72 -9.72 41.44 25.48
C VAL A 72 -9.18 42.17 26.72
N SER A 73 -9.59 43.41 26.94
CA SER A 73 -9.18 44.22 28.10
C SER A 73 -9.72 43.62 29.40
N GLU A 74 -11.03 43.33 29.44
CA GLU A 74 -11.69 42.69 30.59
C GLU A 74 -11.06 41.33 30.91
N ILE A 75 -10.77 40.52 29.89
CA ILE A 75 -10.18 39.19 30.07
C ILE A 75 -8.76 39.30 30.62
N ALA A 76 -7.98 40.30 30.19
CA ALA A 76 -6.66 40.53 30.74
C ALA A 76 -6.72 40.75 32.26
N TYR A 77 -7.61 41.65 32.71
CA TYR A 77 -7.77 41.97 34.12
C TYR A 77 -8.37 40.82 34.94
N ASP A 78 -9.40 40.14 34.43
CA ASP A 78 -10.01 38.97 35.08
C ASP A 78 -9.05 37.79 35.27
N SER A 79 -8.02 37.73 34.41
CA SER A 79 -6.99 36.71 34.45
C SER A 79 -5.80 37.11 35.32
N GLY A 80 -5.87 38.25 36.03
CA GLY A 80 -4.83 38.69 36.96
C GLY A 80 -3.65 39.43 36.33
N PHE A 81 -3.82 40.03 35.14
CA PHE A 81 -2.83 40.94 34.58
C PHE A 81 -3.12 42.39 35.00
N SER A 82 -2.06 43.14 35.35
CA SER A 82 -2.17 44.57 35.70
C SER A 82 -2.17 45.50 34.47
N SER A 83 -1.83 45.00 33.28
CA SER A 83 -1.89 45.79 32.05
C SER A 83 -2.23 44.95 30.82
N LEU A 84 -3.05 45.54 29.94
CA LEU A 84 -3.44 44.96 28.66
C LEU A 84 -2.24 44.77 27.71
N SER A 85 -1.29 45.70 27.71
CA SER A 85 -0.10 45.63 26.84
C SER A 85 0.80 44.45 27.22
N TYR A 86 1.04 44.23 28.51
CA TYR A 86 1.82 43.10 28.99
C TYR A 86 1.09 41.77 28.77
N PHE A 87 -0.22 41.75 29.00
CA PHE A 87 -1.06 40.59 28.68
C PHE A 87 -0.99 40.22 27.20
N SER A 88 -1.20 41.19 26.31
CA SER A 88 -1.27 40.94 24.86
C SER A 88 0.07 40.43 24.31
N LYS A 89 1.18 41.00 24.79
CA LYS A 89 2.54 40.51 24.46
C LYS A 89 2.74 39.09 24.99
N SER A 90 2.51 38.87 26.29
CA SER A 90 2.71 37.55 26.91
C SER A 90 1.82 36.46 26.32
N PHE A 91 0.59 36.79 25.93
CA PHE A 91 -0.35 35.87 25.29
C PHE A 91 0.11 35.50 23.88
N LYS A 92 0.58 36.49 23.10
CA LYS A 92 1.15 36.24 21.78
C LYS A 92 2.42 35.39 21.87
N ASP A 93 3.29 35.67 22.84
CA ASP A 93 4.54 34.92 23.05
C ASP A 93 4.27 33.46 23.47
N GLU A 94 3.22 33.19 24.27
CA GLU A 94 2.90 31.84 24.73
C GLU A 94 2.06 31.02 23.72
N PHE A 95 1.17 31.65 22.95
CA PHE A 95 0.23 30.95 22.06
C PHE A 95 0.47 31.17 20.57
N GLY A 96 1.37 32.08 20.19
CA GLY A 96 1.73 32.36 18.80
C GLY A 96 0.76 33.29 18.06
N TYR A 97 -0.34 33.72 18.67
CA TYR A 97 -1.33 34.64 18.06
C TYR A 97 -1.87 35.64 19.07
N SER A 98 -2.44 36.76 18.59
CA SER A 98 -2.95 37.81 19.48
C SER A 98 -4.25 37.40 20.18
N PRO A 99 -4.53 37.88 21.41
CA PRO A 99 -5.81 37.64 22.08
C PRO A 99 -7.02 38.07 21.23
N ASN A 100 -6.87 39.15 20.47
CA ASN A 100 -7.93 39.68 19.63
C ASN A 100 -8.25 38.76 18.43
N ALA A 101 -7.23 38.12 17.85
CA ALA A 101 -7.41 37.07 16.85
C ALA A 101 -8.19 35.87 17.43
N SER A 102 -7.86 35.46 18.65
CA SER A 102 -8.60 34.41 19.38
C SER A 102 -10.08 34.74 19.57
N LEU A 103 -10.37 35.98 19.98
CA LEU A 103 -11.72 36.45 20.26
C LEU A 103 -12.54 36.61 18.97
N ASN A 104 -11.92 37.12 17.89
CA ASN A 104 -12.57 37.32 16.60
C ASN A 104 -12.96 35.99 15.94
N ASN A 105 -12.06 34.99 15.96
CA ASN A 105 -12.39 33.65 15.48
C ASN A 105 -13.59 33.07 16.24
N THR A 106 -13.60 33.18 17.57
CA THR A 106 -14.70 32.68 18.42
C THR A 106 -16.03 33.40 18.15
N LYS A 107 -16.01 34.73 17.97
CA LYS A 107 -17.19 35.54 17.62
C LYS A 107 -17.74 35.16 16.25
N LEU A 108 -16.89 34.93 15.26
CA LEU A 108 -17.29 34.44 13.94
C LEU A 108 -17.92 33.05 14.04
N THR A 109 -17.30 32.10 14.75
CA THR A 109 -17.85 30.75 14.93
C THR A 109 -19.22 30.80 15.61
N ARG A 110 -19.41 31.68 16.61
CA ARG A 110 -20.70 31.86 17.28
C ARG A 110 -21.75 32.50 16.37
N GLN A 111 -21.39 33.52 15.58
CA GLN A 111 -22.28 34.12 14.58
C GLN A 111 -22.70 33.08 13.53
N PHE A 112 -21.77 32.26 13.06
CA PHE A 112 -22.03 31.18 12.11
C PHE A 112 -22.94 30.09 12.69
N LYS A 113 -22.70 29.69 13.95
CA LYS A 113 -23.53 28.72 14.67
C LYS A 113 -24.95 29.24 14.91
N ASN A 114 -25.09 30.52 15.26
CA ASN A 114 -26.40 31.16 15.41
C ASN A 114 -27.14 31.29 14.07
N ALA A 115 -26.42 31.59 12.99
CA ALA A 115 -26.99 31.60 11.63
C ALA A 115 -27.47 30.19 11.24
N MET A 116 -26.67 29.15 11.45
CA MET A 116 -27.05 27.74 11.22
C MET A 116 -28.26 27.31 12.06
N ILE A 117 -28.31 27.67 13.34
CA ILE A 117 -29.45 27.37 14.22
C ILE A 117 -30.72 28.09 13.73
N SER A 118 -30.61 29.33 13.24
CA SER A 118 -31.76 30.05 12.68
C SER A 118 -32.31 29.40 11.41
N VAL A 119 -31.44 28.82 10.58
CA VAL A 119 -31.80 28.05 9.37
C VAL A 119 -32.47 26.72 9.73
N ILE A 120 -31.97 26.02 10.76
CA ILE A 120 -32.51 24.72 11.20
C ILE A 120 -33.89 24.87 11.87
N ARG A 121 -34.14 25.99 12.57
CA ARG A 121 -35.38 26.19 13.35
C ARG A 121 -36.62 26.51 12.51
N ASN A 122 -36.48 26.82 11.22
CA ASN A 122 -37.59 27.22 10.34
C ASN A 122 -37.86 26.16 9.25
N LYS A 123 -37.91 24.90 9.65
CA LYS A 123 -37.88 23.74 8.75
C LYS A 123 -39.18 23.43 7.99
N SER A 124 -40.24 24.23 8.15
CA SER A 124 -41.59 23.79 7.74
C SER A 124 -42.31 24.64 6.70
N ASN A 125 -41.67 25.55 5.92
CA ASN A 125 -42.26 26.12 4.67
C ASN A 125 -41.32 27.11 3.91
N LEU A 126 -40.08 26.74 3.57
CA LEU A 126 -39.21 27.59 2.74
C LEU A 126 -38.95 26.97 1.37
N SER A 127 -39.12 27.76 0.30
CA SER A 127 -38.91 27.33 -1.09
C SER A 127 -37.42 27.11 -1.42
N TYR A 128 -37.14 26.29 -2.43
CA TYR A 128 -35.78 26.00 -2.92
C TYR A 128 -34.96 27.25 -3.23
N LEU A 129 -35.62 28.35 -3.64
CA LEU A 129 -35.00 29.64 -3.92
C LEU A 129 -34.37 30.29 -2.67
N ILE A 130 -34.95 30.07 -1.49
CA ILE A 130 -34.42 30.63 -0.24
C ILE A 130 -33.23 29.78 0.25
N TYR A 131 -33.25 28.47 0.00
CA TYR A 131 -32.09 27.60 0.26
C TYR A 131 -30.89 27.96 -0.61
N SER A 132 -31.09 28.26 -1.88
CA SER A 132 -29.99 28.67 -2.78
C SER A 132 -29.41 30.04 -2.42
N ILE A 133 -30.24 30.99 -1.98
CA ILE A 133 -29.77 32.30 -1.47
C ILE A 133 -28.99 32.13 -0.15
N LEU A 134 -29.48 31.30 0.78
CA LEU A 134 -28.77 31.01 2.04
C LEU A 134 -27.44 30.29 1.80
N PHE A 135 -27.40 29.36 0.84
CA PHE A 135 -26.16 28.68 0.46
C PHE A 135 -25.14 29.63 -0.17
N ALA A 136 -25.59 30.55 -1.04
CA ALA A 136 -24.73 31.60 -1.60
C ALA A 136 -24.18 32.54 -0.51
N LEU A 137 -25.00 32.93 0.47
CA LEU A 137 -24.55 33.73 1.62
C LEU A 137 -23.54 32.98 2.51
N ILE A 138 -23.71 31.67 2.69
CA ILE A 138 -22.76 30.80 3.40
C ILE A 138 -21.42 30.77 2.66
N LEU A 139 -21.43 30.62 1.34
CA LEU A 139 -20.21 30.65 0.52
C LEU A 139 -19.50 32.00 0.58
N ILE A 140 -20.24 33.11 0.52
CA ILE A 140 -19.70 34.47 0.64
C ILE A 140 -19.03 34.70 2.01
N LEU A 141 -19.53 34.07 3.09
CA LEU A 141 -18.93 34.13 4.42
C LEU A 141 -17.78 33.14 4.61
N LEU A 142 -17.79 32.00 3.88
CA LEU A 142 -16.74 30.98 3.95
C LEU A 142 -15.42 31.47 3.32
N VAL A 143 -15.48 32.19 2.19
CA VAL A 143 -14.29 32.58 1.42
C VAL A 143 -13.35 33.52 2.22
N PRO A 144 -13.83 34.58 2.90
CA PRO A 144 -12.97 35.41 3.75
C PRO A 144 -12.41 34.64 4.96
N TYR A 145 -13.19 33.72 5.54
CA TYR A 145 -12.77 32.89 6.68
C TYR A 145 -11.62 31.94 6.31
N ILE A 146 -11.72 31.28 5.14
CA ILE A 146 -10.67 30.41 4.62
C ILE A 146 -9.41 31.23 4.29
N ASN A 147 -9.56 32.39 3.64
CA ASN A 147 -8.44 33.25 3.27
C ASN A 147 -7.69 33.84 4.48
N VAL A 148 -8.36 34.14 5.59
CA VAL A 148 -7.72 34.66 6.81
C VAL A 148 -6.94 33.56 7.54
N ILE A 149 -7.46 32.33 7.61
CA ILE A 149 -6.79 31.20 8.25
C ILE A 149 -5.52 30.82 7.47
N ASP A 150 -5.62 30.71 6.16
CA ASP A 150 -4.52 30.31 5.28
C ASP A 150 -3.38 31.36 5.26
N ASN A 151 -3.70 32.65 5.33
CA ASN A 151 -2.69 33.71 5.45
C ASN A 151 -2.00 33.77 6.82
N SER A 152 -2.72 33.47 7.91
CA SER A 152 -2.13 33.46 9.26
C SER A 152 -1.15 32.30 9.44
N GLU A 153 -1.46 31.11 8.90
CA GLU A 153 -0.56 29.95 8.98
C GLU A 153 0.72 30.17 8.16
N LYS A 154 0.62 30.82 6.99
CA LYS A 154 1.77 31.16 6.15
C LYS A 154 2.73 32.16 6.81
N GLU A 155 2.22 33.22 7.45
CA GLU A 155 3.07 34.18 8.17
C GLU A 155 3.74 33.56 9.41
N ASN A 156 3.03 32.72 10.16
CA ASN A 156 3.58 32.04 11.33
C ASN A 156 4.66 31.02 10.95
N LYS A 157 4.49 30.25 9.85
CA LYS A 157 5.53 29.36 9.32
C LYS A 157 6.79 30.15 8.95
N LYS A 158 6.63 31.29 8.25
CA LYS A 158 7.73 32.16 7.84
C LYS A 158 8.56 32.66 9.03
N LEU A 159 7.91 33.18 10.07
CA LEU A 159 8.58 33.69 11.28
C LEU A 159 9.35 32.58 12.03
N MET A 160 8.74 31.40 12.19
CA MET A 160 9.38 30.27 12.87
C MET A 160 10.63 29.75 12.13
N LEU A 161 10.58 29.66 10.81
CA LEU A 161 11.72 29.23 9.99
C LEU A 161 12.87 30.26 10.02
N GLN A 162 12.55 31.55 10.06
CA GLN A 162 13.55 32.62 10.18
C GLN A 162 14.27 32.60 11.54
N GLU A 163 13.56 32.34 12.63
CA GLU A 163 14.18 32.19 13.95
C GLU A 163 15.05 30.94 14.04
N TYR A 164 14.57 29.80 13.52
CA TYR A 164 15.35 28.56 13.52
C TYR A 164 16.62 28.65 12.66
N SER A 165 16.53 29.29 11.49
CA SER A 165 17.68 29.64 10.63
C SER A 165 18.73 30.45 11.39
N LYS A 166 18.31 31.48 12.12
CA LYS A 166 19.21 32.33 12.93
C LYS A 166 19.85 31.58 14.09
N ILE A 167 19.10 30.74 14.80
CA ILE A 167 19.59 30.00 15.98
C ILE A 167 20.62 28.94 15.57
N ASN A 168 20.39 28.24 14.46
CA ASN A 168 21.20 27.09 14.04
C ASN A 168 22.21 27.42 12.93
N ASN A 169 22.32 28.68 12.53
CA ASN A 169 23.19 29.15 11.45
C ASN A 169 22.96 28.40 10.11
N LEU A 170 21.69 28.23 9.73
CA LEU A 170 21.26 27.55 8.50
C LEU A 170 20.68 28.58 7.52
N GLU A 171 20.81 28.34 6.22
CA GLU A 171 20.21 29.21 5.20
C GLU A 171 18.69 29.08 5.19
N TYR A 172 17.98 30.20 5.37
CA TYR A 172 16.52 30.25 5.40
C TYR A 172 15.87 29.70 4.12
N GLU A 173 16.48 29.90 2.94
CA GLU A 173 15.97 29.39 1.67
C GLU A 173 15.98 27.86 1.59
N THR A 174 16.98 27.21 2.20
CA THR A 174 17.04 25.73 2.27
C THR A 174 15.92 25.14 3.14
N LEU A 175 15.43 25.88 4.13
CA LEU A 175 14.33 25.46 5.01
C LEU A 175 12.94 25.70 4.39
N LEU A 176 12.82 26.69 3.49
CA LEU A 176 11.59 27.00 2.76
C LEU A 176 11.17 25.90 1.80
N ILE A 177 12.16 25.18 1.26
CA ILE A 177 11.95 24.05 0.36
C ILE A 177 11.16 22.96 1.10
N ASN A 178 11.35 22.78 2.41
CA ASN A 178 10.73 21.71 3.19
C ASN A 178 9.24 21.96 3.56
N ASP A 179 8.47 20.87 3.55
CA ASP A 179 7.13 20.84 4.14
C ASP A 179 7.22 20.85 5.68
N SER A 180 6.15 21.26 6.34
CA SER A 180 6.12 21.41 7.80
C SER A 180 4.99 20.58 8.41
N VAL A 181 5.31 19.78 9.41
CA VAL A 181 4.39 18.85 10.07
C VAL A 181 4.12 19.29 11.50
N LEU A 182 2.85 19.42 11.85
CA LEU A 182 2.39 19.79 13.19
C LEU A 182 2.35 18.57 14.12
N LEU A 183 2.98 18.71 15.28
CA LEU A 183 3.08 17.66 16.29
C LEU A 183 2.04 17.85 17.40
N SER A 184 1.23 16.82 17.65
CA SER A 184 0.31 16.83 18.80
C SER A 184 1.08 16.84 20.12
N LYS A 185 0.44 17.35 21.19
CA LYS A 185 1.05 17.46 22.53
C LYS A 185 1.66 16.14 23.04
N LYS A 186 1.10 14.99 22.64
CA LYS A 186 1.53 13.67 23.10
C LYS A 186 2.84 13.19 22.46
N ILE A 187 3.18 13.63 21.24
CA ILE A 187 4.38 13.18 20.49
C ILE A 187 5.54 14.18 20.52
N ARG A 188 5.37 15.34 21.16
CA ARG A 188 6.37 16.42 21.15
C ARG A 188 7.74 15.98 21.67
N ASN A 189 7.77 15.01 22.57
CA ASN A 189 9.00 14.46 23.17
C ASN A 189 9.52 13.19 22.48
N TYR A 190 8.89 12.72 21.40
CA TYR A 190 9.32 11.52 20.67
C TYR A 190 10.24 11.87 19.52
N ASN A 191 11.28 11.09 19.28
CA ASN A 191 12.00 11.10 18.01
C ASN A 191 11.04 10.72 16.89
N ILE A 192 11.03 11.50 15.82
CA ILE A 192 10.21 11.21 14.65
C ILE A 192 11.18 11.00 13.50
N SER A 193 11.08 9.84 12.90
CA SER A 193 11.86 9.44 11.73
C SER A 193 10.89 9.16 10.60
N TRP A 194 11.35 9.33 9.38
CA TRP A 194 10.60 9.02 8.19
C TRP A 194 11.48 8.24 7.22
N ARG A 195 10.83 7.49 6.35
CA ARG A 195 11.47 6.86 5.19
C ARG A 195 10.46 6.79 4.06
N THR A 196 10.94 6.70 2.83
CA THR A 196 10.05 6.45 1.68
C THR A 196 10.13 4.98 1.30
N SER A 197 9.14 4.56 0.50
CA SER A 197 9.15 3.22 -0.07
C SER A 197 10.33 2.94 -1.02
N ASP A 198 11.03 3.98 -1.52
CA ASP A 198 12.22 3.90 -2.38
C ASP A 198 13.55 4.17 -1.63
N LYS A 199 13.52 4.85 -0.47
CA LYS A 199 14.68 5.07 0.40
C LYS A 199 14.44 4.43 1.76
N PHE A 200 15.08 3.30 1.97
CA PHE A 200 14.82 2.39 3.10
C PHE A 200 15.44 2.80 4.44
N GLU A 201 16.36 3.75 4.44
CA GLU A 201 17.01 4.26 5.65
C GLU A 201 16.11 5.24 6.39
N TRP A 202 16.04 5.08 7.71
CA TRP A 202 15.29 6.01 8.55
C TRP A 202 16.02 7.34 8.67
N SER A 203 15.40 8.38 8.13
CA SER A 203 15.86 9.76 8.26
C SER A 203 15.13 10.45 9.42
N LYS A 204 15.86 11.05 10.34
CA LYS A 204 15.24 11.78 11.46
C LYS A 204 14.63 13.08 10.94
N LEU A 205 13.38 13.38 11.32
CA LEU A 205 12.79 14.69 11.06
C LEU A 205 13.45 15.75 11.93
N THR A 206 13.81 16.86 11.31
CA THR A 206 14.35 18.03 12.00
C THR A 206 13.22 18.72 12.74
N LYS A 207 13.22 18.66 14.07
CA LYS A 207 12.29 19.44 14.89
C LYS A 207 12.74 20.88 14.95
N ILE A 208 11.86 21.78 14.51
CA ILE A 208 12.04 23.22 14.67
C ILE A 208 11.74 23.61 16.11
N ASN A 209 10.68 23.04 16.69
CA ASN A 209 10.28 23.20 18.08
C ASN A 209 9.41 22.02 18.53
N ASP A 210 8.92 22.05 19.77
CA ASP A 210 8.08 21.00 20.36
C ASP A 210 6.84 20.67 19.52
N SER A 211 6.33 21.63 18.74
CA SER A 211 5.10 21.51 17.97
C SER A 211 5.27 21.40 16.45
N LEU A 212 6.50 21.52 15.93
CA LEU A 212 6.74 21.61 14.48
C LEU A 212 8.01 20.86 14.06
N ALA A 213 7.87 20.00 13.06
CA ALA A 213 8.99 19.31 12.40
C ALA A 213 9.04 19.61 10.90
N LEU A 214 10.23 19.58 10.32
CA LEU A 214 10.46 19.74 8.88
C LEU A 214 10.47 18.38 8.19
N PHE A 215 9.75 18.31 7.08
CA PHE A 215 9.71 17.18 6.17
C PHE A 215 10.35 17.56 4.84
N PRO A 216 11.25 16.74 4.27
CA PRO A 216 11.82 17.02 2.96
C PRO A 216 10.74 17.12 1.88
N SER A 217 10.83 18.11 1.00
CA SER A 217 9.90 18.26 -0.11
C SER A 217 10.32 17.53 -1.39
N GLU A 218 11.57 17.08 -1.46
CA GLU A 218 12.11 16.32 -2.59
C GLU A 218 11.64 14.85 -2.61
N LEU A 219 10.44 14.57 -2.09
CA LEU A 219 9.90 13.22 -2.02
C LEU A 219 9.04 12.94 -3.25
N ILE A 220 9.62 12.14 -4.14
CA ILE A 220 8.99 11.69 -5.38
C ILE A 220 7.96 10.57 -5.10
N SER A 221 8.03 9.93 -3.92
CA SER A 221 7.22 8.75 -3.58
C SER A 221 5.92 9.07 -2.83
N VAL A 222 4.84 8.45 -3.31
CA VAL A 222 3.48 8.52 -2.74
C VAL A 222 3.32 7.83 -1.39
N TYR A 223 4.24 6.95 -1.01
CA TYR A 223 4.12 6.12 0.18
C TYR A 223 5.28 6.39 1.13
N ASN A 224 4.97 7.15 2.18
CA ASN A 224 5.91 7.51 3.23
C ASN A 224 5.56 6.73 4.50
N GLN A 225 6.58 6.30 5.22
CA GLN A 225 6.43 5.74 6.55
C GLN A 225 6.97 6.70 7.58
N ILE A 226 6.26 6.84 8.68
CA ILE A 226 6.67 7.63 9.82
C ILE A 226 6.82 6.70 11.01
N LYS A 227 7.97 6.79 11.65
CA LYS A 227 8.30 6.09 12.88
C LYS A 227 8.43 7.10 14.00
N VAL A 228 7.79 6.82 15.12
CA VAL A 228 7.76 7.66 16.31
C VAL A 228 8.32 6.84 17.48
N GLU A 229 9.45 7.28 18.04
CA GLU A 229 10.25 6.52 18.99
C GLU A 229 10.62 7.37 20.21
N GLN A 230 10.69 6.78 21.39
CA GLN A 230 11.26 7.43 22.57
C GLN A 230 11.97 6.37 23.41
N ASP A 231 13.17 6.68 23.93
CA ASP A 231 13.95 5.76 24.75
C ASP A 231 13.13 5.26 25.96
N GLY A 232 13.08 3.94 26.13
CA GLY A 232 12.30 3.29 27.19
C GLY A 232 10.78 3.27 26.96
N LYS A 233 10.29 3.62 25.76
CA LYS A 233 8.87 3.52 25.36
C LYS A 233 8.70 2.79 24.03
N GLU A 234 7.48 2.33 23.78
CA GLU A 234 7.09 1.68 22.52
C GLU A 234 7.33 2.58 21.30
N SER A 235 7.90 1.97 20.25
CA SER A 235 8.05 2.57 18.93
C SER A 235 6.78 2.34 18.11
N PHE A 236 6.20 3.39 17.52
CA PHE A 236 5.05 3.27 16.63
C PHE A 236 5.48 3.53 15.18
N GLN A 237 4.98 2.72 14.26
CA GLN A 237 5.15 2.93 12.82
C GLN A 237 3.78 3.09 12.16
N PHE A 238 3.67 4.05 11.24
CA PHE A 238 2.45 4.25 10.45
C PHE A 238 2.76 4.80 9.06
N PHE A 239 1.86 4.51 8.12
CA PHE A 239 1.95 4.99 6.74
C PHE A 239 1.23 6.32 6.55
N THR A 240 1.71 7.10 5.60
CA THR A 240 1.03 8.30 5.10
C THR A 240 1.19 8.40 3.59
N SER A 241 0.08 8.68 2.90
CA SER A 241 -0.05 8.67 1.43
C SER A 241 0.14 10.05 0.78
N ALA A 242 0.65 11.03 1.51
CA ALA A 242 0.65 12.42 1.06
C ALA A 242 1.70 12.68 -0.03
N ARG A 243 1.26 12.94 -1.27
CA ARG A 243 2.10 13.53 -2.35
C ARG A 243 2.60 14.94 -2.02
N ASN A 244 1.96 15.61 -1.07
CA ASN A 244 2.29 16.94 -0.56
C ASN A 244 1.89 16.97 0.93
N PHE A 245 2.83 17.22 1.85
CA PHE A 245 2.57 17.19 3.29
C PHE A 245 1.90 18.46 3.83
N LYS A 246 1.45 19.36 2.95
CA LYS A 246 0.59 20.50 3.32
C LYS A 246 -0.64 19.98 4.08
N ASN A 247 -0.63 20.20 5.40
CA ASN A 247 -1.70 19.91 6.36
C ASN A 247 -1.69 18.51 7.02
N VAL A 248 -0.58 17.75 6.95
CA VAL A 248 -0.48 16.49 7.72
C VAL A 248 -0.28 16.82 9.20
N LYS A 249 -1.26 16.45 10.02
CA LYS A 249 -1.19 16.53 11.48
C LYS A 249 -0.89 15.14 12.03
N ILE A 250 0.28 14.96 12.65
CA ILE A 250 0.56 13.70 13.36
C ILE A 250 -0.09 13.80 14.74
N THR A 251 -1.18 13.06 14.94
CA THR A 251 -1.88 12.96 16.22
C THR A 251 -1.78 11.56 16.80
N LEU A 252 -1.35 11.46 18.07
CA LEU A 252 -1.52 10.28 18.94
C LEU A 252 -2.94 10.24 19.56
N ASP A 253 -3.93 10.87 18.94
CA ASP A 253 -5.19 11.15 19.64
C ASP A 253 -6.08 9.90 19.76
N ASN A 254 -5.86 8.86 18.95
CA ASN A 254 -6.58 7.58 19.01
C ASN A 254 -5.69 6.31 19.08
N LYS A 255 -4.39 6.41 19.35
CA LYS A 255 -3.53 5.21 19.46
C LYS A 255 -3.36 4.84 20.93
N LEU A 256 -4.08 3.81 21.35
CA LEU A 256 -3.86 3.11 22.61
C LEU A 256 -2.50 2.39 22.54
N ASN A 257 -1.95 2.01 23.70
CA ASN A 257 -0.69 1.27 23.89
C ASN A 257 -0.68 -0.10 23.18
N GLU A 258 -0.70 -0.11 21.85
CA GLU A 258 -0.87 -1.32 21.04
C GLU A 258 0.45 -1.64 20.34
N GLU A 259 1.00 -2.82 20.66
CA GLU A 259 2.13 -3.42 19.98
C GLU A 259 1.72 -3.75 18.51
N GLY A 260 2.54 -3.36 17.53
CA GLY A 260 2.31 -3.67 16.10
C GLY A 260 2.63 -2.55 15.11
N VAL A 261 2.40 -2.81 13.83
CA VAL A 261 2.51 -1.86 12.71
C VAL A 261 1.11 -1.44 12.27
N TYR A 262 0.86 -0.13 12.18
CA TYR A 262 -0.44 0.40 11.76
C TYR A 262 -0.55 0.54 10.25
N PHE A 263 -1.62 0.00 9.68
CA PHE A 263 -1.99 0.14 8.27
C PHE A 263 -3.23 1.03 8.14
N PRO A 264 -3.16 2.16 7.41
CA PRO A 264 -4.30 3.03 7.18
C PRO A 264 -5.24 2.44 6.13
N GLU A 265 -6.47 2.95 6.11
CA GLU A 265 -7.48 2.62 5.11
C GLU A 265 -6.93 2.80 3.69
N ARG A 266 -7.20 1.81 2.82
CA ARG A 266 -6.70 1.82 1.44
C ARG A 266 -7.56 0.93 0.53
N ASP A 267 -7.76 1.38 -0.70
CA ASP A 267 -8.18 0.53 -1.82
C ASP A 267 -7.02 -0.36 -2.25
N LEU A 268 -7.20 -1.67 -2.09
CA LEU A 268 -6.22 -2.69 -2.41
C LEU A 268 -6.67 -3.50 -3.63
N PHE A 269 -5.85 -3.48 -4.67
CA PHE A 269 -6.01 -4.38 -5.80
C PHE A 269 -5.37 -5.74 -5.50
N LEU A 270 -6.17 -6.81 -5.49
CA LEU A 270 -5.69 -8.17 -5.33
C LEU A 270 -5.68 -8.91 -6.67
N ALA A 271 -4.59 -8.74 -7.41
CA ALA A 271 -4.39 -9.43 -8.69
C ALA A 271 -4.37 -10.96 -8.54
N ASN A 272 -4.99 -11.64 -9.52
CA ASN A 272 -4.76 -13.03 -9.92
C ASN A 272 -4.65 -14.06 -8.78
N THR A 273 -5.62 -14.04 -7.86
CA THR A 273 -5.60 -14.91 -6.68
C THR A 273 -6.17 -16.31 -6.89
N ASN A 274 -6.52 -16.76 -8.12
CA ASN A 274 -7.31 -17.99 -8.38
C ASN A 274 -8.72 -18.03 -7.72
N TYR A 275 -9.00 -17.18 -6.74
CA TYR A 275 -10.19 -17.20 -5.89
C TYR A 275 -10.78 -15.79 -5.65
N SER A 276 -10.47 -14.83 -6.52
CA SER A 276 -11.16 -13.55 -6.63
C SER A 276 -11.60 -13.30 -8.07
N LYS A 277 -12.70 -12.56 -8.24
CA LYS A 277 -12.90 -11.80 -9.49
C LYS A 277 -11.86 -10.70 -9.46
N SER A 278 -10.94 -10.74 -10.40
CA SER A 278 -9.80 -9.83 -10.59
C SER A 278 -10.22 -8.37 -10.83
N HIS A 279 -11.50 -8.02 -10.75
CA HIS A 279 -12.06 -6.78 -11.31
C HIS A 279 -12.34 -5.65 -10.31
N GLU A 280 -12.20 -5.86 -9.00
CA GLU A 280 -12.57 -4.84 -7.99
C GLU A 280 -11.47 -4.60 -6.94
N ASN A 281 -11.23 -3.33 -6.61
CA ASN A 281 -10.42 -2.95 -5.47
C ASN A 281 -11.19 -3.23 -4.18
N LEU A 282 -10.53 -3.85 -3.20
CA LEU A 282 -11.08 -4.03 -1.86
C LEU A 282 -10.72 -2.84 -1.00
N LEU A 283 -11.72 -2.14 -0.45
CA LEU A 283 -11.49 -1.10 0.55
C LEU A 283 -11.17 -1.75 1.89
N ILE A 284 -9.89 -1.76 2.27
CA ILE A 284 -9.42 -2.34 3.53
C ILE A 284 -9.44 -1.27 4.61
N LYS A 285 -10.12 -1.53 5.73
CA LYS A 285 -10.19 -0.59 6.86
C LYS A 285 -8.89 -0.55 7.65
N PRO A 286 -8.67 0.48 8.49
CA PRO A 286 -7.46 0.57 9.29
C PRO A 286 -7.31 -0.59 10.29
N PHE A 287 -6.10 -1.14 10.39
CA PHE A 287 -5.76 -2.22 11.34
C PHE A 287 -4.32 -2.09 11.86
N TYR A 288 -4.01 -2.81 12.94
CA TYR A 288 -2.64 -3.08 13.38
C TYR A 288 -2.28 -4.53 13.10
N MET A 289 -1.02 -4.79 12.74
CA MET A 289 -0.49 -6.15 12.60
C MET A 289 0.74 -6.35 13.46
N ASP A 290 0.88 -7.53 14.07
CA ASP A 290 2.05 -7.90 14.84
C ASP A 290 3.32 -7.90 13.99
N LYS A 291 4.44 -7.44 14.56
CA LYS A 291 5.75 -7.39 13.89
C LYS A 291 6.35 -8.76 13.61
N TYR A 292 6.05 -9.75 14.46
CA TYR A 292 6.55 -11.13 14.36
C TYR A 292 5.38 -12.11 14.45
N GLU A 293 5.59 -13.37 14.05
CA GLU A 293 4.65 -14.43 14.38
C GLU A 293 4.51 -14.57 15.91
N VAL A 294 3.40 -15.15 16.35
CA VAL A 294 3.17 -15.48 17.76
C VAL A 294 4.26 -16.45 18.24
N SER A 295 4.91 -16.14 19.36
CA SER A 295 5.97 -17.00 19.89
C SER A 295 5.43 -18.16 20.72
N ASN A 296 6.24 -19.19 20.92
CA ASN A 296 5.90 -20.29 21.83
C ASN A 296 5.60 -19.79 23.25
N LYS A 297 6.36 -18.79 23.74
CA LYS A 297 6.11 -18.16 25.03
C LYS A 297 4.72 -17.51 25.08
N ASP A 298 4.37 -16.74 24.06
CA ASP A 298 3.06 -16.07 23.99
C ASP A 298 1.92 -17.10 23.93
N TYR A 299 2.08 -18.17 23.15
CA TYR A 299 1.08 -19.24 23.04
C TYR A 299 0.97 -20.08 24.33
N LYS A 300 2.06 -20.21 25.08
CA LYS A 300 2.06 -20.92 26.38
C LYS A 300 1.17 -20.24 27.40
N GLU A 301 1.03 -18.91 27.35
CA GLU A 301 0.08 -18.18 28.20
C GLU A 301 -1.37 -18.62 27.95
N PHE A 302 -1.73 -18.94 26.69
CA PHE A 302 -3.05 -19.48 26.34
C PHE A 302 -3.23 -20.90 26.89
N VAL A 303 -2.21 -21.76 26.77
CA VAL A 303 -2.23 -23.12 27.34
C VAL A 303 -2.37 -23.07 28.86
N ASP A 304 -1.59 -22.23 29.54
CA ASP A 304 -1.59 -22.07 31.01
C ASP A 304 -2.87 -21.43 31.54
N ALA A 305 -3.52 -20.59 30.74
CA ALA A 305 -4.85 -20.05 31.03
C ALA A 305 -5.99 -21.06 30.76
N ASN A 306 -5.66 -22.33 30.54
CA ASN A 306 -6.59 -23.40 30.19
C ASN A 306 -7.41 -23.10 28.92
N GLY A 307 -6.80 -22.45 27.93
CA GLY A 307 -7.47 -22.03 26.69
C GLY A 307 -8.15 -23.16 25.92
N TYR A 308 -7.58 -24.38 25.96
CA TYR A 308 -8.18 -25.59 25.37
C TYR A 308 -9.43 -26.11 26.11
N TYR A 309 -9.74 -25.55 27.28
CA TYR A 309 -10.91 -25.93 28.11
C TYR A 309 -11.97 -24.82 28.17
N ARG A 310 -11.76 -23.71 27.45
CA ARG A 310 -12.60 -22.51 27.50
C ARG A 310 -13.32 -22.29 26.18
N GLU A 311 -14.57 -22.77 26.11
CA GLU A 311 -15.42 -22.75 24.92
C GLU A 311 -15.57 -21.35 24.30
N GLU A 312 -15.55 -20.30 25.12
CA GLU A 312 -15.74 -18.91 24.68
C GLU A 312 -14.67 -18.40 23.70
N PHE A 313 -13.53 -19.08 23.57
CA PHE A 313 -12.49 -18.73 22.62
C PHE A 313 -12.64 -19.45 21.28
N TRP A 314 -13.32 -20.59 21.27
CA TRP A 314 -13.40 -21.45 20.09
C TRP A 314 -14.56 -21.03 19.20
N PRO A 315 -14.49 -21.28 17.88
CA PRO A 315 -15.62 -21.01 17.00
C PRO A 315 -16.78 -21.96 17.35
N ILE A 316 -18.00 -21.48 17.13
CA ILE A 316 -19.24 -22.21 17.41
C ILE A 316 -19.26 -23.56 16.69
N ASP A 317 -18.86 -23.54 15.41
CA ASP A 317 -18.83 -24.74 14.56
C ASP A 317 -17.38 -25.17 14.30
N ILE A 318 -17.01 -26.33 14.87
CA ILE A 318 -15.76 -27.02 14.58
C ILE A 318 -16.10 -28.25 13.73
N MET A 319 -15.68 -28.25 12.46
CA MET A 319 -16.12 -29.21 11.44
C MET A 319 -15.01 -30.20 11.12
N TYR A 320 -15.16 -31.49 11.46
CA TYR A 320 -14.23 -32.56 11.10
C TYR A 320 -14.83 -33.42 9.98
N GLU A 321 -14.15 -33.53 8.83
CA GLU A 321 -14.61 -34.32 7.68
C GLU A 321 -16.05 -34.01 7.23
N GLY A 322 -16.51 -32.77 7.43
CA GLY A 322 -17.86 -32.32 7.08
C GLY A 322 -18.91 -32.47 8.18
N GLU A 323 -18.55 -33.03 9.34
CA GLU A 323 -19.45 -33.20 10.49
C GLU A 323 -19.01 -32.31 11.67
N PRO A 324 -19.94 -31.69 12.41
CA PRO A 324 -19.61 -30.91 13.59
C PRO A 324 -19.13 -31.81 14.73
N ILE A 325 -18.07 -31.40 15.43
CA ILE A 325 -17.63 -32.06 16.67
C ILE A 325 -18.01 -31.24 17.91
N SER A 326 -18.13 -31.90 19.06
CA SER A 326 -18.42 -31.20 20.32
C SER A 326 -17.17 -30.47 20.83
N PHE A 327 -17.36 -29.32 21.49
CA PHE A 327 -16.27 -28.66 22.22
C PHE A 327 -15.59 -29.60 23.23
N ASN A 328 -16.32 -30.56 23.81
CA ASN A 328 -15.75 -31.53 24.73
C ASN A 328 -14.63 -32.39 24.12
N ASP A 329 -14.64 -32.58 22.80
CA ASP A 329 -13.66 -33.39 22.08
C ASP A 329 -12.39 -32.59 21.72
N VAL A 330 -12.41 -31.25 21.84
CA VAL A 330 -11.27 -30.37 21.53
C VAL A 330 -10.03 -30.79 22.32
N LYS A 331 -10.17 -31.02 23.62
CA LYS A 331 -9.06 -31.40 24.52
C LYS A 331 -8.50 -32.79 24.25
N THR A 332 -9.24 -33.68 23.59
CA THR A 332 -8.76 -35.02 23.24
C THR A 332 -8.26 -35.09 21.80
N THR A 333 -8.66 -34.15 20.95
CA THR A 333 -8.33 -34.15 19.53
C THR A 333 -7.12 -33.26 19.22
N PHE A 334 -7.07 -32.06 19.81
CA PHE A 334 -5.95 -31.13 19.63
C PHE A 334 -4.91 -31.30 20.74
N VAL A 335 -4.17 -32.41 20.65
CA VAL A 335 -3.17 -32.79 21.65
C VAL A 335 -1.75 -32.83 21.10
N ASP A 336 -0.78 -32.76 22.00
CA ASP A 336 0.65 -32.88 21.72
C ASP A 336 1.14 -34.33 21.72
N LYS A 337 2.47 -34.52 21.66
CA LYS A 337 3.13 -35.84 21.66
C LYS A 337 2.87 -36.68 22.92
N ALA A 338 2.42 -36.07 24.01
CA ALA A 338 2.10 -36.72 25.28
C ALA A 338 0.58 -36.82 25.52
N ASN A 339 -0.25 -36.56 24.50
CA ASN A 339 -1.71 -36.46 24.59
C ASN A 339 -2.20 -35.33 25.53
N PHE A 340 -1.41 -34.28 25.70
CA PHE A 340 -1.80 -33.09 26.47
C PHE A 340 -2.39 -32.02 25.53
N PRO A 341 -3.49 -31.32 25.89
CA PRO A 341 -4.11 -30.29 25.03
C PRO A 341 -3.17 -29.08 24.81
N SER A 342 -2.45 -29.10 23.70
CA SER A 342 -1.45 -28.09 23.31
C SER A 342 -0.96 -28.33 21.87
N PRO A 343 -0.13 -27.43 21.29
CA PRO A 343 0.39 -27.58 19.93
C PRO A 343 1.02 -28.95 19.67
N LYS A 344 0.83 -29.50 18.46
CA LYS A 344 1.15 -30.90 18.13
C LYS A 344 2.60 -31.28 18.45
N ASP A 345 3.53 -30.37 18.23
CA ASP A 345 4.97 -30.64 18.35
C ASP A 345 5.54 -30.47 19.75
N TRP A 346 4.72 -30.01 20.70
CA TRP A 346 5.07 -29.85 22.11
C TRP A 346 5.07 -31.20 22.86
N TYR A 347 5.43 -31.16 24.14
CA TYR A 347 5.40 -32.32 25.02
C TYR A 347 4.92 -31.91 26.41
N GLN A 348 3.84 -32.54 26.89
CA GLN A 348 3.20 -32.25 28.18
C GLN A 348 2.82 -30.77 28.36
N GLY A 349 2.26 -30.15 27.32
CA GLY A 349 1.77 -28.77 27.40
C GLY A 349 2.86 -27.72 27.30
N THR A 350 4.10 -28.09 26.95
CA THR A 350 5.22 -27.14 26.84
C THR A 350 6.11 -27.38 25.62
N TYR A 351 6.76 -26.30 25.18
CA TYR A 351 7.73 -26.30 24.10
C TYR A 351 9.13 -26.70 24.61
N GLU A 352 10.02 -27.02 23.67
CA GLU A 352 11.42 -27.34 23.97
C GLU A 352 12.16 -26.17 24.62
N ASN A 353 12.97 -26.43 25.65
CA ASN A 353 13.70 -25.40 26.39
C ASN A 353 14.59 -24.56 25.47
N GLY A 354 14.61 -23.23 25.65
CA GLY A 354 15.34 -22.30 24.78
C GLY A 354 14.59 -21.91 23.50
N LYS A 355 13.34 -22.39 23.31
CA LYS A 355 12.49 -22.03 22.15
C LYS A 355 11.41 -20.99 22.45
N GLU A 356 11.58 -20.18 23.50
CA GLU A 356 10.60 -19.20 23.98
C GLU A 356 10.17 -18.22 22.88
N LEU A 357 11.14 -17.71 22.11
CA LEU A 357 10.95 -16.68 21.09
C LEU A 357 10.85 -17.21 19.66
N TYR A 358 10.77 -18.54 19.48
CA TYR A 358 10.49 -19.14 18.18
C TYR A 358 9.00 -19.07 17.89
N PRO A 359 8.58 -19.00 16.61
CA PRO A 359 7.18 -19.03 16.26
C PRO A 359 6.52 -20.32 16.79
N VAL A 360 5.32 -20.19 17.34
CA VAL A 360 4.49 -21.36 17.60
C VAL A 360 4.13 -22.02 16.28
N SER A 361 4.19 -23.36 16.25
CA SER A 361 3.90 -24.17 15.07
C SER A 361 3.18 -25.45 15.46
N GLY A 362 2.70 -26.21 14.47
CA GLY A 362 1.97 -27.45 14.73
C GLY A 362 0.55 -27.21 15.23
N ILE A 363 -0.06 -26.10 14.81
CA ILE A 363 -1.42 -25.70 15.19
C ILE A 363 -2.36 -25.66 13.99
N SER A 364 -3.62 -26.00 14.24
CA SER A 364 -4.73 -25.93 13.30
C SER A 364 -5.26 -24.51 13.18
N TRP A 365 -6.13 -24.27 12.19
CA TRP A 365 -6.83 -23.00 12.08
C TRP A 365 -7.76 -22.75 13.28
N TYR A 366 -8.35 -23.80 13.86
CA TYR A 366 -9.21 -23.69 15.04
C TYR A 366 -8.43 -23.25 16.28
N GLU A 367 -7.25 -23.83 16.50
CA GLU A 367 -6.31 -23.44 17.56
C GLU A 367 -5.79 -22.00 17.36
N ALA A 368 -5.52 -21.62 16.11
CA ALA A 368 -5.15 -20.26 15.71
C ALA A 368 -6.24 -19.24 16.03
N TYR A 369 -7.49 -19.55 15.66
CA TYR A 369 -8.67 -18.72 15.94
C TYR A 369 -8.88 -18.54 17.45
N ALA A 370 -8.81 -19.64 18.21
CA ALA A 370 -9.00 -19.61 19.64
C ALA A 370 -7.96 -18.75 20.36
N TYR A 371 -6.70 -18.86 19.94
CA TYR A 371 -5.64 -17.99 20.45
C TYR A 371 -5.88 -16.51 20.11
N ALA A 372 -6.28 -16.20 18.88
CA ALA A 372 -6.61 -14.82 18.48
C ALA A 372 -7.71 -14.23 19.37
N LYS A 373 -8.77 -15.00 19.65
CA LYS A 373 -9.86 -14.60 20.55
C LYS A 373 -9.39 -14.40 21.99
N PHE A 374 -8.53 -15.28 22.51
CA PHE A 374 -7.92 -15.13 23.82
C PHE A 374 -7.15 -13.80 23.96
N ARG A 375 -6.47 -13.37 22.90
CA ARG A 375 -5.75 -12.08 22.85
C ARG A 375 -6.64 -10.87 22.56
N ASN A 376 -7.95 -11.06 22.38
CA ASN A 376 -8.88 -10.03 21.91
C ASN A 376 -8.42 -9.37 20.59
N MET A 377 -7.95 -10.23 19.67
CA MET A 377 -7.45 -9.90 18.34
C MET A 377 -8.11 -10.83 17.30
N SER A 378 -7.66 -10.75 16.06
CA SER A 378 -8.15 -11.57 14.95
C SER A 378 -7.00 -12.18 14.17
N LEU A 379 -7.28 -13.25 13.44
CA LEU A 379 -6.42 -13.67 12.33
C LEU A 379 -6.50 -12.60 11.22
N PRO A 380 -5.40 -12.30 10.51
CA PRO A 380 -5.45 -11.45 9.33
C PRO A 380 -6.36 -12.07 8.28
N SER A 381 -7.06 -11.24 7.54
CA SER A 381 -7.53 -11.64 6.22
C SER A 381 -6.39 -11.64 5.21
N VAL A 382 -6.60 -12.31 4.07
CA VAL A 382 -5.64 -12.34 2.95
C VAL A 382 -5.32 -10.93 2.45
N ALA A 383 -6.33 -10.06 2.40
CA ALA A 383 -6.13 -8.69 1.96
C ALA A 383 -5.26 -7.88 2.93
N GLU A 384 -5.53 -8.00 4.24
CA GLU A 384 -4.71 -7.37 5.28
C GLU A 384 -3.28 -7.94 5.25
N TRP A 385 -3.12 -9.25 5.07
CA TRP A 385 -1.83 -9.91 4.94
C TRP A 385 -1.03 -9.42 3.73
N PHE A 386 -1.63 -9.37 2.53
CA PHE A 386 -0.93 -8.89 1.34
C PHE A 386 -0.67 -7.38 1.33
N TYR A 387 -1.53 -6.59 1.98
CA TYR A 387 -1.23 -5.18 2.22
C TYR A 387 0.02 -5.06 3.11
N ALA A 388 0.08 -5.85 4.17
CA ALA A 388 1.22 -5.89 5.07
C ALA A 388 2.49 -6.46 4.42
N PHE A 389 2.38 -7.40 3.48
CA PHE A 389 3.51 -8.06 2.83
C PHE A 389 4.19 -7.20 1.75
N ASP A 390 3.44 -6.38 1.01
CA ASP A 390 3.90 -5.58 -0.15
C ASP A 390 4.48 -6.43 -1.30
N ARG A 391 3.61 -7.18 -1.98
CA ARG A 391 3.96 -8.05 -3.12
C ARG A 391 4.69 -7.35 -4.28
N ASN A 392 4.58 -6.04 -4.41
CA ASN A 392 5.23 -5.29 -5.50
C ASN A 392 6.73 -5.12 -5.31
N ARG A 393 7.23 -5.27 -4.08
CA ARG A 393 8.64 -4.99 -3.73
C ARG A 393 9.18 -6.04 -2.75
N PRO A 394 9.24 -7.31 -3.20
CA PRO A 394 9.51 -8.44 -2.33
C PRO A 394 10.97 -8.55 -1.86
N GLU A 395 11.89 -7.82 -2.50
CA GLU A 395 13.33 -8.04 -2.40
C GLU A 395 13.81 -7.95 -0.95
N ARG A 396 13.27 -7.01 -0.18
CA ARG A 396 13.61 -6.84 1.23
C ARG A 396 13.01 -7.94 2.11
N ALA A 397 11.76 -8.33 1.84
CA ALA A 397 11.09 -9.40 2.59
C ALA A 397 11.75 -10.76 2.36
N LEU A 398 12.34 -10.97 1.18
CA LEU A 398 13.07 -12.19 0.83
C LEU A 398 14.54 -12.16 1.23
N LYS A 399 15.10 -10.96 1.46
CA LYS A 399 16.46 -10.82 1.94
C LYS A 399 16.58 -11.45 3.33
N ASN A 400 17.40 -12.50 3.42
CA ASN A 400 17.63 -13.29 4.63
C ASN A 400 16.41 -14.07 5.15
N ALA A 401 15.34 -14.15 4.34
CA ALA A 401 14.15 -14.94 4.61
C ALA A 401 14.51 -16.39 4.90
N ASN A 402 13.87 -16.97 5.91
CA ASN A 402 14.00 -18.37 6.23
C ASN A 402 13.02 -19.20 5.38
N ILE A 403 13.26 -19.27 4.08
CA ILE A 403 12.42 -19.96 3.11
C ILE A 403 13.28 -20.86 2.21
N ASN A 404 12.77 -22.01 1.82
CA ASN A 404 13.50 -23.01 1.05
C ASN A 404 14.90 -23.36 1.63
N SER A 405 15.02 -23.30 2.96
CA SER A 405 16.29 -23.55 3.67
C SER A 405 16.42 -25.01 4.10
N TYR A 406 15.31 -25.75 4.19
CA TYR A 406 15.22 -27.13 4.70
C TYR A 406 15.91 -27.32 6.07
N ASN A 407 16.05 -26.23 6.83
CA ASN A 407 16.75 -26.21 8.12
C ASN A 407 15.75 -26.31 9.29
N TYR A 408 15.45 -25.17 9.91
CA TYR A 408 14.62 -25.04 11.11
C TYR A 408 14.02 -23.62 11.16
N THR A 409 13.01 -23.38 12.01
CA THR A 409 12.46 -22.04 12.25
C THR A 409 13.46 -21.14 12.97
N LYS A 410 13.52 -19.85 12.65
CA LYS A 410 14.35 -18.88 13.36
C LYS A 410 13.56 -18.23 14.50
N SER A 411 14.25 -17.86 15.58
CA SER A 411 13.65 -17.05 16.66
C SER A 411 13.56 -15.58 16.30
N ARG A 412 12.76 -14.80 17.05
CA ARG A 412 12.71 -13.32 16.92
C ARG A 412 14.08 -12.63 17.12
N ILE A 413 15.05 -13.31 17.74
CA ILE A 413 16.42 -12.78 17.94
C ILE A 413 17.30 -13.10 16.72
N GLU A 414 17.11 -14.28 16.14
CA GLU A 414 17.87 -14.76 14.97
C GLU A 414 17.37 -14.16 13.66
N SER A 415 16.10 -13.76 13.62
CA SER A 415 15.46 -13.21 12.43
C SER A 415 15.97 -11.81 12.08
N ASP A 416 16.33 -11.65 10.82
CA ASP A 416 16.73 -10.40 10.19
C ASP A 416 15.97 -10.14 8.87
N SER A 417 14.89 -10.91 8.63
CA SER A 417 14.07 -10.85 7.43
C SER A 417 12.92 -9.85 7.57
N GLU A 418 13.23 -8.55 7.48
CA GLU A 418 12.25 -7.45 7.61
C GLU A 418 11.76 -6.96 6.23
N ASN A 419 10.44 -6.97 5.99
CA ASN A 419 9.88 -6.39 4.77
C ASN A 419 9.88 -4.85 4.77
N ASN A 420 9.39 -4.24 3.68
CA ASN A 420 9.35 -2.78 3.55
C ASN A 420 8.48 -2.10 4.61
N ASN A 421 7.58 -2.84 5.24
CA ASN A 421 6.60 -2.37 6.21
C ASN A 421 7.05 -2.55 7.67
N GLY A 422 8.26 -3.05 7.90
CA GLY A 422 8.78 -3.25 9.27
C GLY A 422 8.23 -4.50 9.95
N ILE A 423 7.76 -5.46 9.16
CA ILE A 423 7.24 -6.74 9.62
C ILE A 423 8.25 -7.82 9.24
N PHE A 424 8.54 -8.68 10.21
CA PHE A 424 9.54 -9.73 10.10
C PHE A 424 8.89 -11.04 9.67
N ASP A 425 9.66 -11.85 8.94
CA ASP A 425 9.37 -13.25 8.64
C ASP A 425 8.07 -13.52 7.87
N MET A 426 7.54 -12.51 7.14
CA MET A 426 6.37 -12.72 6.30
C MET A 426 6.65 -13.61 5.07
N ALA A 427 7.91 -13.84 4.71
CA ALA A 427 8.31 -14.82 3.70
C ALA A 427 9.09 -15.95 4.36
N GLY A 428 8.46 -17.11 4.52
CA GLY A 428 9.06 -18.29 5.16
C GLY A 428 8.85 -18.33 6.67
N ASN A 429 9.78 -18.97 7.35
CA ASN A 429 9.71 -19.32 8.77
C ASN A 429 8.53 -20.27 9.06
N VAL A 430 7.33 -19.77 9.36
CA VAL A 430 6.11 -20.60 9.41
C VAL A 430 5.03 -20.02 8.50
N ARG A 431 4.21 -20.91 7.93
CA ARG A 431 3.00 -20.51 7.20
C ARG A 431 2.02 -19.89 8.18
N GLU A 432 1.35 -18.81 7.81
CA GLU A 432 0.47 -18.06 8.70
C GLU A 432 -0.99 -18.27 8.35
N TRP A 433 -1.79 -18.78 9.29
CA TRP A 433 -3.25 -18.93 9.10
C TRP A 433 -3.94 -17.58 8.97
N VAL A 434 -4.86 -17.47 8.01
CA VAL A 434 -5.72 -16.29 7.79
C VAL A 434 -7.19 -16.62 8.01
N SER A 435 -8.05 -15.61 8.19
CA SER A 435 -9.47 -15.80 8.49
C SER A 435 -10.30 -16.36 7.31
N ASN A 436 -9.84 -16.17 6.08
CA ASN A 436 -10.60 -16.49 4.87
C ASN A 436 -10.89 -17.99 4.69
N ASN A 437 -12.13 -18.29 4.30
CA ASN A 437 -12.51 -19.54 3.65
C ASN A 437 -12.46 -19.34 2.13
N ILE A 438 -11.86 -20.30 1.41
CA ILE A 438 -11.36 -20.09 0.04
C ILE A 438 -11.83 -21.15 -0.92
N LYS A 439 -11.77 -22.42 -0.50
CA LYS A 439 -12.00 -23.56 -1.38
C LYS A 439 -13.27 -24.32 -1.00
N ASP A 440 -13.49 -24.61 0.27
CA ASP A 440 -14.62 -25.38 0.78
C ASP A 440 -14.85 -25.10 2.27
N GLU A 441 -15.96 -25.58 2.82
CA GLU A 441 -16.32 -25.33 4.23
C GLU A 441 -15.25 -25.82 5.22
N ASN A 442 -14.46 -26.83 4.82
CA ASN A 442 -13.45 -27.50 5.63
C ASN A 442 -12.03 -26.91 5.49
N SER A 443 -11.82 -25.91 4.62
CA SER A 443 -10.51 -25.34 4.33
C SER A 443 -10.42 -23.87 4.69
N ARG A 444 -9.19 -23.43 4.96
CA ARG A 444 -8.86 -22.06 5.35
C ARG A 444 -7.58 -21.62 4.67
N GLY A 445 -7.45 -20.32 4.50
CA GLY A 445 -6.25 -19.73 3.90
C GLY A 445 -5.05 -19.84 4.80
N ILE A 446 -3.90 -20.02 4.17
CA ILE A 446 -2.61 -19.99 4.84
C ILE A 446 -1.58 -19.36 3.89
N LEU A 447 -0.78 -18.44 4.41
CA LEU A 447 0.09 -17.56 3.61
C LEU A 447 1.55 -17.59 4.10
N GLY A 448 2.42 -16.85 3.42
CA GLY A 448 3.82 -16.63 3.82
C GLY A 448 4.79 -17.75 3.46
N GLY A 449 4.33 -18.99 3.37
CA GLY A 449 5.23 -20.14 3.23
C GLY A 449 6.03 -20.41 4.51
N SER A 450 6.82 -21.47 4.51
CA SER A 450 7.67 -21.87 5.63
C SER A 450 9.10 -22.12 5.17
N PHE A 451 9.99 -22.45 6.11
CA PHE A 451 11.37 -22.81 5.80
C PHE A 451 11.55 -24.03 4.88
N VAL A 452 10.51 -24.82 4.65
CA VAL A 452 10.53 -25.97 3.71
C VAL A 452 9.82 -25.67 2.38
N ASP A 453 9.16 -24.53 2.26
CA ASP A 453 8.43 -24.16 1.05
C ASP A 453 9.35 -23.45 0.05
N ASP A 454 9.02 -23.56 -1.23
CA ASP A 454 9.73 -22.87 -2.29
C ASP A 454 9.57 -21.33 -2.18
N THR A 455 10.58 -20.61 -2.66
CA THR A 455 10.69 -19.15 -2.53
C THR A 455 9.54 -18.36 -3.18
N TYR A 456 8.75 -18.97 -4.07
CA TYR A 456 7.61 -18.31 -4.73
C TYR A 456 6.31 -18.40 -3.93
N VAL A 457 6.21 -19.32 -2.96
CA VAL A 457 5.00 -19.56 -2.15
C VAL A 457 4.47 -18.32 -1.43
N PRO A 458 5.28 -17.38 -0.89
CA PRO A 458 4.77 -16.19 -0.21
C PRO A 458 3.94 -15.25 -1.11
N PHE A 459 4.11 -15.35 -2.43
CA PHE A 459 3.43 -14.51 -3.43
C PHE A 459 2.13 -15.12 -3.92
N GLU A 460 1.97 -16.41 -3.69
CA GLU A 460 0.78 -17.16 -4.04
C GLU A 460 -0.17 -17.24 -2.85
N PHE A 461 -1.37 -17.72 -3.16
CA PHE A 461 -2.41 -17.91 -2.18
C PHE A 461 -2.99 -19.30 -2.35
N TYR A 462 -3.06 -20.03 -1.24
CA TYR A 462 -3.56 -21.38 -1.20
C TYR A 462 -4.33 -21.63 0.08
N SER A 463 -5.03 -22.76 0.10
CA SER A 463 -5.80 -23.20 1.25
C SER A 463 -5.30 -24.56 1.72
N GLN A 464 -5.50 -24.80 3.00
CA GLN A 464 -5.27 -26.09 3.63
C GLN A 464 -6.52 -26.50 4.39
N ASN A 465 -6.67 -27.80 4.64
CA ASN A 465 -7.71 -28.29 5.55
C ASN A 465 -7.53 -27.58 6.92
N ALA A 466 -8.61 -27.07 7.51
CA ALA A 466 -8.58 -26.31 8.76
C ALA A 466 -7.98 -27.12 9.93
N TRP A 467 -8.00 -28.46 9.86
CA TRP A 467 -7.38 -29.38 10.81
C TRP A 467 -5.90 -29.64 10.58
N ASN A 468 -5.31 -29.10 9.52
CA ASN A 468 -3.91 -29.35 9.20
C ASN A 468 -3.00 -28.75 10.28
N ARG A 469 -2.44 -29.60 11.14
CA ARG A 469 -1.49 -29.24 12.21
C ARG A 469 -0.05 -29.56 11.79
N SER A 470 0.32 -29.24 10.55
CA SER A 470 1.71 -29.41 10.11
C SER A 470 2.65 -28.61 11.02
N SER A 471 3.85 -29.13 11.26
CA SER A 471 4.93 -28.47 12.03
C SER A 471 5.43 -27.17 11.42
N TYR A 472 4.86 -26.78 10.28
CA TYR A 472 5.18 -25.56 9.54
C TYR A 472 4.05 -24.53 9.59
N ASN A 473 2.91 -24.84 10.22
CA ASN A 473 1.76 -23.94 10.31
C ASN A 473 1.78 -23.23 11.66
N GLY A 474 1.82 -21.90 11.64
CA GLY A 474 1.76 -21.00 12.77
C GLY A 474 0.77 -19.86 12.54
N ILE A 475 0.98 -18.74 13.23
CA ILE A 475 0.04 -17.61 13.24
C ILE A 475 0.72 -16.25 13.46
N ARG A 476 0.08 -15.22 12.91
CA ARG A 476 0.29 -13.81 13.21
C ARG A 476 -1.07 -13.18 13.47
N LEU A 477 -1.15 -12.18 14.33
CA LEU A 477 -2.43 -11.54 14.66
C LEU A 477 -2.52 -10.12 14.08
N VAL A 478 -3.77 -9.72 13.88
CA VAL A 478 -4.15 -8.34 13.61
C VAL A 478 -5.14 -7.84 14.65
N LYS A 479 -5.09 -6.54 14.90
CA LYS A 479 -6.10 -5.83 15.68
C LYS A 479 -6.86 -4.88 14.77
N LYS A 480 -8.13 -5.20 14.55
CA LYS A 480 -9.07 -4.37 13.77
C LYS A 480 -9.55 -3.21 14.65
N ILE A 481 -9.53 -1.99 14.11
CA ILE A 481 -9.95 -0.78 14.85
C ILE A 481 -11.48 -0.67 14.89
N GLU A 482 -12.12 -1.08 13.80
CA GLU A 482 -13.55 -1.21 13.67
C GLU A 482 -13.89 -2.63 13.19
N SER A 483 -15.15 -3.05 13.38
CA SER A 483 -15.60 -4.33 12.84
C SER A 483 -15.58 -4.25 11.32
N ASP A 484 -14.61 -4.92 10.71
CA ASP A 484 -14.45 -4.96 9.26
C ASP A 484 -14.20 -6.38 8.77
N ASN A 485 -15.03 -6.80 7.82
CA ASN A 485 -14.90 -8.09 7.13
C ASN A 485 -14.66 -7.88 5.62
N SER A 486 -14.37 -6.65 5.17
CA SER A 486 -14.12 -6.33 3.75
C SER A 486 -13.02 -7.20 3.15
N GLY A 487 -11.92 -7.38 3.88
CA GLY A 487 -10.81 -8.26 3.49
C GLY A 487 -11.14 -9.75 3.57
N GLU A 488 -12.26 -10.12 4.20
CA GLU A 488 -12.71 -11.52 4.30
C GLU A 488 -13.51 -11.96 3.08
N ILE A 489 -14.04 -10.99 2.31
CA ILE A 489 -14.86 -11.24 1.13
C ILE A 489 -13.95 -11.63 -0.04
N PHE A 490 -13.89 -12.93 -0.31
CA PHE A 490 -13.35 -13.45 -1.57
C PHE A 490 -14.46 -14.08 -2.39
N TYR A 491 -14.42 -13.83 -3.69
CA TYR A 491 -15.34 -14.46 -4.63
C TYR A 491 -14.88 -15.89 -4.88
N LYS A 492 -15.43 -16.83 -4.12
CA LYS A 492 -15.18 -18.26 -4.29
C LYS A 492 -15.51 -18.67 -5.73
N ARG A 493 -14.50 -19.01 -6.52
CA ARG A 493 -14.72 -19.64 -7.83
C ARG A 493 -15.25 -21.05 -7.60
N GLU A 494 -16.36 -21.41 -8.27
CA GLU A 494 -16.95 -22.75 -8.16
C GLU A 494 -16.01 -23.84 -8.69
N LYS A 495 -15.19 -23.53 -9.71
CA LYS A 495 -14.15 -24.41 -10.25
C LYS A 495 -12.89 -23.61 -10.55
N LEU A 496 -11.74 -24.08 -10.06
CA LEU A 496 -10.44 -23.55 -10.48
C LEU A 496 -10.19 -23.94 -11.94
N ARG A 497 -9.66 -23.01 -12.73
CA ARG A 497 -9.32 -23.27 -14.12
C ARG A 497 -8.12 -24.22 -14.19
N ASN A 498 -8.31 -25.38 -14.80
CA ASN A 498 -7.24 -26.32 -15.10
C ASN A 498 -6.91 -26.22 -16.60
N PHE A 499 -5.79 -25.59 -16.93
CA PHE A 499 -5.39 -25.35 -18.32
C PHE A 499 -5.04 -26.62 -19.09
N TYR A 500 -4.84 -27.76 -18.41
CA TYR A 500 -4.57 -29.03 -19.05
C TYR A 500 -5.84 -29.83 -19.37
N GLU A 501 -7.01 -29.36 -18.90
CA GLU A 501 -8.31 -29.90 -19.28
C GLU A 501 -8.81 -29.19 -20.56
N ASN A 502 -9.14 -29.96 -21.60
CA ASN A 502 -9.80 -29.46 -22.82
C ASN A 502 -9.05 -28.36 -23.61
N TYR A 503 -7.73 -28.26 -23.47
CA TYR A 503 -6.90 -27.32 -24.26
C TYR A 503 -6.77 -27.73 -25.74
N ARG A 504 -7.01 -29.01 -26.06
CA ARG A 504 -6.89 -29.51 -27.44
C ARG A 504 -8.13 -29.15 -28.24
N THR A 505 -7.91 -28.54 -29.39
CA THR A 505 -8.93 -28.32 -30.42
C THR A 505 -8.74 -29.30 -31.56
N THR A 506 -9.83 -29.82 -32.11
CA THR A 506 -9.82 -30.50 -33.41
C THR A 506 -9.45 -29.50 -34.51
N GLU A 507 -8.96 -29.96 -35.67
CA GLU A 507 -8.67 -29.06 -36.80
C GLU A 507 -9.90 -28.27 -37.22
N LYS A 508 -11.08 -28.91 -37.25
CA LYS A 508 -12.33 -28.22 -37.57
C LYS A 508 -12.63 -27.09 -36.58
N GLU A 509 -12.51 -27.33 -35.28
CA GLU A 509 -12.73 -26.28 -34.26
C GLU A 509 -11.71 -25.15 -34.39
N TRP A 510 -10.45 -25.50 -34.67
CA TRP A 510 -9.40 -24.51 -34.89
C TRP A 510 -9.65 -23.66 -36.12
N ASP A 511 -10.04 -24.25 -37.26
CA ASP A 511 -10.38 -23.50 -38.47
C ASP A 511 -11.50 -22.47 -38.21
N LEU A 512 -12.50 -22.85 -37.39
CA LEU A 512 -13.55 -21.92 -36.97
C LEU A 512 -13.01 -20.78 -36.10
N ILE A 513 -12.14 -21.09 -35.13
CA ILE A 513 -11.50 -20.08 -34.27
C ILE A 513 -10.63 -19.14 -35.10
N GLU A 514 -9.77 -19.68 -35.96
CA GLU A 514 -8.86 -18.93 -36.83
C GLU A 514 -9.63 -17.99 -37.77
N SER A 515 -10.80 -18.42 -38.25
CA SER A 515 -11.66 -17.59 -39.12
C SER A 515 -12.08 -16.25 -38.47
N LEU A 516 -12.15 -16.19 -37.13
CA LEU A 516 -12.48 -14.96 -36.41
C LEU A 516 -11.42 -13.86 -36.62
N PHE A 517 -10.18 -14.26 -36.89
CA PHE A 517 -9.02 -13.38 -37.03
C PHE A 517 -8.71 -13.01 -38.49
N MET A 518 -9.56 -13.41 -39.44
CA MET A 518 -9.47 -12.93 -40.83
C MET A 518 -9.59 -11.41 -40.89
N TYR A 519 -8.77 -10.80 -41.75
CA TYR A 519 -8.67 -9.35 -41.94
C TYR A 519 -8.38 -9.02 -43.41
N ASP A 520 -8.64 -7.78 -43.83
CA ASP A 520 -8.53 -7.36 -45.23
C ASP A 520 -7.09 -6.99 -45.60
N LYS A 521 -6.26 -8.02 -45.84
CA LYS A 521 -4.84 -7.84 -46.17
C LYS A 521 -4.56 -7.12 -47.50
N ASN A 522 -5.56 -7.02 -48.39
CA ASN A 522 -5.37 -6.46 -49.73
C ASN A 522 -5.73 -4.97 -49.80
N ASN A 523 -6.30 -4.41 -48.74
CA ASN A 523 -6.78 -3.03 -48.69
C ASN A 523 -6.11 -2.26 -47.56
N ILE A 524 -4.77 -2.27 -47.58
CA ILE A 524 -3.93 -1.60 -46.59
C ILE A 524 -3.06 -0.58 -47.31
N ASN A 525 -3.08 0.65 -46.81
CA ASN A 525 -2.21 1.71 -47.24
C ASN A 525 -1.27 2.11 -46.10
N PHE A 526 -0.02 2.39 -46.45
CA PHE A 526 1.00 2.85 -45.53
C PHE A 526 1.38 4.29 -45.88
N GLU A 527 1.17 5.19 -44.95
CA GLU A 527 1.55 6.60 -45.10
C GLU A 527 2.69 6.88 -44.13
N GLN A 528 3.86 7.23 -44.66
CA GLN A 528 5.02 7.59 -43.85
C GLN A 528 5.10 9.11 -43.70
N PHE A 529 5.39 9.57 -42.49
CA PHE A 529 5.56 10.98 -42.14
C PHE A 529 7.01 11.30 -41.79
N GLU A 530 7.21 12.45 -41.15
CA GLU A 530 8.50 12.96 -40.71
C GLU A 530 9.23 11.98 -39.78
N THR A 531 10.56 11.93 -39.93
CA THR A 531 11.44 11.26 -38.99
C THR A 531 12.05 12.32 -38.08
N SER A 532 11.91 12.15 -36.77
CA SER A 532 12.40 13.10 -35.78
C SER A 532 13.14 12.40 -34.65
N LYS A 533 14.11 13.08 -34.04
CA LYS A 533 14.77 12.56 -32.83
C LYS A 533 13.79 12.62 -31.66
N VAL A 534 13.70 11.55 -30.89
CA VAL A 534 12.80 11.51 -29.73
C VAL A 534 13.43 12.27 -28.56
N THR A 535 12.67 13.17 -27.95
CA THR A 535 13.12 13.96 -26.80
C THR A 535 13.55 13.05 -25.65
N ASP A 536 14.70 13.35 -25.04
CA ASP A 536 15.31 12.59 -23.94
C ASP A 536 15.62 11.12 -24.26
N GLN A 537 15.72 10.77 -25.55
CA GLN A 537 16.09 9.44 -26.01
C GLN A 537 17.22 9.51 -27.05
N GLU A 538 17.97 8.41 -27.15
CA GLU A 538 19.09 8.29 -28.09
C GLU A 538 18.68 7.77 -29.48
N PHE A 539 17.38 7.51 -29.69
CA PHE A 539 16.84 7.01 -30.95
C PHE A 539 15.94 8.02 -31.68
N TYR A 540 15.67 7.72 -32.94
CA TYR A 540 14.77 8.43 -33.84
C TYR A 540 13.44 7.71 -33.95
N CYS A 541 12.38 8.46 -34.20
CA CYS A 541 11.05 7.93 -34.51
C CYS A 541 10.64 8.39 -35.91
N ARG A 542 10.37 7.42 -36.77
CA ARG A 542 9.69 7.60 -38.05
C ARG A 542 8.21 7.32 -37.84
N SER A 543 7.40 8.36 -37.85
CA SER A 543 5.95 8.21 -37.68
C SER A 543 5.34 7.70 -38.98
N SER A 544 4.41 6.75 -38.88
CA SER A 544 3.66 6.21 -40.01
C SER A 544 2.21 5.94 -39.60
N ASN A 545 1.32 5.83 -40.57
CA ASN A 545 -0.04 5.34 -40.38
C ASN A 545 -0.23 4.07 -41.21
N ILE A 546 -0.85 3.07 -40.59
CA ILE A 546 -1.46 1.94 -41.28
C ILE A 546 -2.94 2.25 -41.42
N THR A 547 -3.41 2.40 -42.66
CA THR A 547 -4.80 2.74 -42.95
C THR A 547 -5.47 1.57 -43.68
N SER A 548 -6.60 1.12 -43.14
CA SER A 548 -7.53 0.18 -43.77
C SER A 548 -8.85 0.89 -44.03
N SER A 549 -9.78 0.24 -44.73
CA SER A 549 -11.14 0.74 -45.00
C SER A 549 -11.88 1.32 -43.78
N ASN A 550 -11.63 0.78 -42.59
CA ASN A 550 -12.43 1.07 -41.39
C ASN A 550 -11.64 1.69 -40.22
N PHE A 551 -10.31 1.83 -40.33
CA PHE A 551 -9.51 2.41 -39.26
C PHE A 551 -8.16 2.95 -39.77
N THR A 552 -7.60 3.86 -38.99
CA THR A 552 -6.21 4.32 -39.10
C THR A 552 -5.51 3.97 -37.79
N MET A 553 -4.35 3.32 -37.88
CA MET A 553 -3.51 2.97 -36.75
C MET A 553 -2.16 3.67 -36.88
N PRO A 554 -1.85 4.64 -36.00
CA PRO A 554 -0.52 5.20 -35.89
C PRO A 554 0.51 4.13 -35.53
N VAL A 555 1.70 4.25 -36.13
CA VAL A 555 2.84 3.37 -35.92
C VAL A 555 4.09 4.20 -35.77
N HIS A 556 4.82 3.95 -34.69
CA HIS A 556 6.06 4.60 -34.35
C HIS A 556 7.20 3.64 -34.65
N HIS A 557 7.95 3.91 -35.71
CA HIS A 557 9.09 3.09 -36.09
C HIS A 557 10.38 3.69 -35.51
N LEU A 558 10.95 2.99 -34.54
CA LEU A 558 12.08 3.45 -33.72
C LEU A 558 13.40 2.90 -34.27
N LEU A 559 14.36 3.80 -34.43
CA LEU A 559 15.61 3.60 -35.17
C LEU A 559 16.78 4.19 -34.39
N SER A 560 17.92 3.49 -34.28
CA SER A 560 19.13 4.08 -33.68
C SER A 560 19.75 5.12 -34.61
N ASP A 561 19.73 4.86 -35.91
CA ASP A 561 20.15 5.77 -36.97
C ASP A 561 19.12 5.70 -38.12
N PRO A 562 18.53 6.84 -38.56
CA PRO A 562 17.52 6.84 -39.60
C PRO A 562 18.01 6.38 -40.98
N GLU A 563 19.33 6.41 -41.21
CA GLU A 563 19.99 5.98 -42.45
C GLU A 563 20.41 4.50 -42.42
N ILE A 564 20.52 3.90 -41.23
CA ILE A 564 20.93 2.50 -41.06
C ILE A 564 19.71 1.67 -40.68
N LYS A 565 19.30 0.81 -41.62
CA LYS A 565 18.14 -0.06 -41.44
C LYS A 565 18.55 -1.43 -40.91
N SER A 566 17.95 -1.87 -39.80
CA SER A 566 18.11 -3.24 -39.34
C SER A 566 17.37 -4.21 -40.26
N LYS A 567 17.86 -5.45 -40.38
CA LYS A 567 17.09 -6.52 -41.02
C LYS A 567 15.93 -6.97 -40.13
N LYS A 568 16.07 -6.83 -38.81
CA LYS A 568 15.13 -7.36 -37.81
C LYS A 568 14.33 -6.23 -37.20
N ALA A 569 13.04 -6.45 -37.01
CA ALA A 569 12.20 -5.52 -36.27
C ALA A 569 11.40 -6.24 -35.18
N LEU A 570 11.43 -5.70 -33.96
CA LEU A 570 10.50 -6.10 -32.90
C LEU A 570 9.18 -5.38 -33.10
N ILE A 571 8.09 -6.13 -33.27
CA ILE A 571 6.73 -5.60 -33.18
C ILE A 571 6.33 -5.61 -31.71
N TYR A 572 6.25 -4.40 -31.15
CA TYR A 572 6.05 -4.19 -29.73
C TYR A 572 4.57 -4.15 -29.35
N PHE A 573 4.18 -4.98 -28.37
CA PHE A 573 2.87 -4.90 -27.73
C PHE A 573 3.02 -4.43 -26.27
N PRO A 574 2.36 -3.32 -25.87
CA PRO A 574 2.59 -2.69 -24.58
C PRO A 574 1.99 -3.45 -23.40
N GLY A 575 2.45 -3.10 -22.19
CA GLY A 575 1.73 -3.43 -20.95
C GLY A 575 0.47 -2.60 -20.75
N SER A 576 -0.35 -2.97 -19.76
CA SER A 576 -1.72 -2.45 -19.57
C SER A 576 -1.81 -0.96 -19.24
N ASN A 577 -0.73 -0.35 -18.75
CA ASN A 577 -0.66 1.10 -18.59
C ASN A 577 -0.96 1.89 -19.89
N ALA A 578 -0.81 1.27 -21.07
CA ALA A 578 -1.17 1.88 -22.34
C ALA A 578 -2.68 2.16 -22.49
N LEU A 579 -3.53 1.38 -21.82
CA LEU A 579 -5.00 1.55 -21.82
C LEU A 579 -5.44 2.81 -21.05
N LEU A 580 -4.58 3.34 -20.18
CA LEU A 580 -4.88 4.46 -19.29
C LEU A 580 -4.22 5.77 -19.74
N ARG A 581 -3.48 5.75 -20.85
CA ARG A 581 -2.72 6.90 -21.35
C ARG A 581 -3.30 7.36 -22.67
N ASP A 582 -3.35 8.67 -22.87
CA ASP A 582 -3.72 9.34 -24.11
C ASP A 582 -2.50 9.62 -25.01
N LYS A 583 -1.28 9.49 -24.46
CA LYS A 583 0.00 9.77 -25.12
C LYS A 583 1.00 8.65 -24.94
N ILE A 584 1.79 8.40 -25.98
CA ILE A 584 2.88 7.44 -25.95
C ILE A 584 3.94 7.85 -24.91
N THR A 585 4.49 6.83 -24.26
CA THR A 585 5.73 6.95 -23.49
C THR A 585 6.56 5.72 -23.79
N TYR A 586 7.78 5.92 -24.29
CA TYR A 586 8.68 4.81 -24.57
C TYR A 586 9.31 4.30 -23.26
N PRO A 587 9.30 2.99 -22.99
CA PRO A 587 10.02 2.43 -21.86
C PRO A 587 11.53 2.68 -21.99
N THR A 588 12.21 2.97 -20.88
CA THR A 588 13.66 3.25 -20.89
C THR A 588 14.51 2.11 -21.43
N TRP A 589 14.10 0.85 -21.21
CA TRP A 589 14.80 -0.32 -21.75
C TRP A 589 14.74 -0.41 -23.28
N MET A 590 13.76 0.25 -23.91
CA MET A 590 13.61 0.26 -25.37
C MET A 590 14.79 0.96 -26.05
N THR A 591 15.35 1.99 -25.42
CA THR A 591 16.54 2.70 -25.89
C THR A 591 17.73 1.76 -26.03
N GLU A 592 17.97 0.92 -25.01
CA GLU A 592 19.04 -0.05 -25.05
C GLU A 592 18.83 -1.09 -26.16
N MET A 593 17.58 -1.50 -26.40
CA MET A 593 17.25 -2.45 -27.46
C MET A 593 17.49 -1.84 -28.86
N VAL A 594 17.00 -0.62 -29.10
CA VAL A 594 17.17 0.09 -30.37
C VAL A 594 18.65 0.36 -30.65
N ASN A 595 19.40 0.78 -29.64
CA ASN A 595 20.85 1.01 -29.74
C ASN A 595 21.65 -0.28 -29.97
N SER A 596 21.06 -1.46 -29.73
CA SER A 596 21.68 -2.76 -30.02
C SER A 596 21.52 -3.20 -31.47
N GLY A 597 20.99 -2.35 -32.36
CA GLY A 597 20.87 -2.61 -33.79
C GLY A 597 19.60 -3.37 -34.19
N VAL A 598 18.56 -3.31 -33.36
CA VAL A 598 17.25 -3.89 -33.66
C VAL A 598 16.23 -2.78 -33.74
N ASP A 599 15.52 -2.69 -34.86
CA ASP A 599 14.49 -1.67 -35.04
C ASP A 599 13.24 -2.09 -34.26
N VAL A 600 12.46 -1.12 -33.78
CA VAL A 600 11.21 -1.39 -33.06
C VAL A 600 10.04 -0.77 -33.81
N ILE A 601 9.05 -1.58 -34.15
CA ILE A 601 7.76 -1.14 -34.68
C ILE A 601 6.80 -1.10 -33.50
N PHE A 602 6.31 0.10 -33.18
CA PHE A 602 5.45 0.35 -32.03
C PHE A 602 4.07 0.86 -32.51
N PRO A 603 3.09 -0.04 -32.69
CA PRO A 603 1.75 0.35 -33.08
C PRO A 603 0.95 0.93 -31.89
N GLU A 604 0.09 1.90 -32.18
CA GLU A 604 -0.98 2.32 -31.27
C GLU A 604 -2.21 1.42 -31.49
N TYR A 605 -2.30 0.34 -30.73
CA TYR A 605 -3.45 -0.57 -30.81
C TYR A 605 -4.75 0.11 -30.34
N LEU A 606 -5.89 -0.44 -30.75
CA LEU A 606 -7.20 0.01 -30.27
C LEU A 606 -7.22 0.03 -28.73
N SER A 607 -7.87 1.04 -28.16
CA SER A 607 -7.95 1.30 -26.72
C SER A 607 -6.67 1.87 -26.09
N THR A 608 -5.59 2.05 -26.84
CA THR A 608 -4.32 2.59 -26.32
C THR A 608 -4.03 3.99 -26.85
N TYR A 609 -3.37 4.82 -26.03
CA TYR A 609 -2.81 6.11 -26.45
C TYR A 609 -3.83 7.00 -27.17
N SER A 610 -3.58 7.40 -28.43
CA SER A 610 -4.50 8.27 -29.17
C SER A 610 -5.80 7.56 -29.61
N ARG A 611 -5.87 6.22 -29.48
CA ARG A 611 -6.97 5.38 -29.96
C ARG A 611 -7.86 4.82 -28.84
N GLN A 612 -8.05 5.60 -27.77
CA GLN A 612 -8.97 5.23 -26.69
C GLN A 612 -10.42 5.12 -27.17
N ASP A 613 -11.12 4.09 -26.69
CA ASP A 613 -12.52 3.78 -27.00
C ASP A 613 -13.35 3.47 -25.75
N GLY A 614 -12.78 3.70 -24.56
CA GLY A 614 -13.41 3.45 -23.26
C GLY A 614 -13.05 2.10 -22.64
N MET A 615 -12.38 1.20 -23.37
CA MET A 615 -11.82 -0.02 -22.80
C MET A 615 -10.58 0.30 -21.97
N ASN A 616 -10.63 0.04 -20.67
CA ASN A 616 -9.60 0.43 -19.71
C ASN A 616 -9.11 -0.73 -18.81
N THR A 617 -9.31 -1.98 -19.26
CA THR A 617 -8.95 -3.18 -18.51
C THR A 617 -8.21 -4.19 -19.38
N ASP A 618 -7.14 -4.75 -18.84
CA ASP A 618 -6.36 -5.87 -19.35
C ASP A 618 -6.84 -7.23 -18.82
N ILE A 619 -7.83 -7.21 -17.94
CA ILE A 619 -8.31 -8.36 -17.21
C ILE A 619 -9.35 -9.11 -18.04
N GLY A 620 -9.09 -10.40 -18.24
CA GLY A 620 -9.98 -11.26 -19.00
C GLY A 620 -11.39 -11.28 -18.40
N ASN A 621 -12.40 -11.32 -19.26
CA ASN A 621 -13.78 -11.54 -18.85
C ASN A 621 -14.61 -12.15 -19.99
N THR A 622 -15.83 -12.60 -19.65
CA THR A 622 -16.73 -13.31 -20.57
C THR A 622 -17.61 -12.39 -21.43
N THR A 623 -17.40 -11.07 -21.35
CA THR A 623 -18.18 -10.12 -22.14
C THR A 623 -17.82 -10.20 -23.63
N MET A 624 -18.81 -9.90 -24.47
CA MET A 624 -18.58 -9.74 -25.91
C MET A 624 -17.61 -8.60 -26.21
N ASN A 625 -17.65 -7.53 -25.41
CA ASN A 625 -16.75 -6.39 -25.54
C ASN A 625 -15.28 -6.84 -25.44
N TYR A 626 -14.90 -7.52 -24.36
CA TYR A 626 -13.51 -8.01 -24.19
C TYR A 626 -13.09 -8.96 -25.32
N ARG A 627 -13.98 -9.88 -25.72
CA ARG A 627 -13.73 -10.78 -26.84
C ARG A 627 -13.42 -10.03 -28.13
N ASP A 628 -14.25 -9.07 -28.49
CA ASP A 628 -14.12 -8.32 -29.74
C ASP A 628 -12.86 -7.46 -29.76
N HIS A 629 -12.49 -6.91 -28.60
CA HIS A 629 -11.23 -6.19 -28.44
C HIS A 629 -10.02 -7.10 -28.62
N LEU A 630 -10.01 -8.28 -28.00
CA LEU A 630 -8.92 -9.26 -28.18
C LEU A 630 -8.77 -9.66 -29.65
N ILE A 631 -9.87 -9.98 -30.32
CA ILE A 631 -9.86 -10.30 -31.75
C ILE A 631 -9.29 -9.12 -32.56
N THR A 632 -9.67 -7.90 -32.23
CA THR A 632 -9.20 -6.69 -32.90
C THR A 632 -7.70 -6.46 -32.67
N TRP A 633 -7.21 -6.57 -31.44
CA TRP A 633 -5.78 -6.44 -31.13
C TRP A 633 -4.94 -7.47 -31.89
N VAL A 634 -5.39 -8.72 -31.97
CA VAL A 634 -4.70 -9.75 -32.77
C VAL A 634 -4.67 -9.33 -34.24
N LYS A 635 -5.79 -8.89 -34.83
CA LYS A 635 -5.83 -8.40 -36.22
C LYS A 635 -4.87 -7.23 -36.46
N GLU A 636 -4.84 -6.26 -35.56
CA GLU A 636 -3.96 -5.09 -35.63
C GLU A 636 -2.47 -5.45 -35.59
N VAL A 637 -2.10 -6.48 -34.83
CA VAL A 637 -0.73 -7.02 -34.90
C VAL A 637 -0.42 -7.58 -36.29
N ARG A 638 -1.37 -8.23 -36.96
CA ARG A 638 -1.18 -8.74 -38.32
C ARG A 638 -0.99 -7.63 -39.34
N TYR A 639 -1.70 -6.51 -39.19
CA TYR A 639 -1.47 -5.29 -39.98
C TYR A 639 -0.06 -4.72 -39.73
N ALA A 640 0.42 -4.72 -38.48
CA ALA A 640 1.79 -4.31 -38.16
C ALA A 640 2.85 -5.27 -38.77
N VAL A 641 2.55 -6.57 -38.84
CA VAL A 641 3.40 -7.56 -39.55
C VAL A 641 3.44 -7.27 -41.05
N ASP A 642 2.32 -6.91 -41.67
CA ASP A 642 2.29 -6.49 -43.09
C ASP A 642 3.16 -5.25 -43.31
N TYR A 643 3.05 -4.25 -42.44
CA TYR A 643 3.91 -3.06 -42.47
C TYR A 643 5.39 -3.44 -42.38
N ALA A 644 5.75 -4.31 -41.44
CA ALA A 644 7.13 -4.75 -41.24
C ALA A 644 7.69 -5.44 -42.49
N ILE A 645 6.97 -6.41 -43.04
CA ILE A 645 7.40 -7.19 -44.20
C ILE A 645 7.50 -6.32 -45.46
N GLN A 646 6.53 -5.43 -45.70
CA GLN A 646 6.59 -4.52 -46.85
C GLN A 646 7.73 -3.52 -46.74
N ASN A 647 8.05 -3.10 -45.52
CA ASN A 647 9.26 -2.35 -45.23
C ASN A 647 10.49 -3.25 -45.10
N GLY A 648 10.50 -4.49 -45.60
CA GLY A 648 11.68 -5.35 -45.73
C GLY A 648 12.29 -5.84 -44.40
N TYR A 649 11.51 -5.89 -43.31
CA TYR A 649 11.94 -6.45 -42.04
C TYR A 649 11.60 -7.93 -41.89
N GLU A 650 12.41 -8.62 -41.11
CA GLU A 650 12.08 -9.88 -40.48
C GLU A 650 11.34 -9.57 -39.16
N PRO A 651 10.02 -9.84 -39.05
CA PRO A 651 9.25 -9.47 -37.88
C PRO A 651 9.48 -10.45 -36.72
N HIS A 652 9.70 -9.92 -35.53
CA HIS A 652 9.77 -10.65 -34.27
C HIS A 652 8.75 -10.05 -33.29
N TYR A 653 8.04 -10.87 -32.53
CA TYR A 653 7.05 -10.37 -31.58
C TYR A 653 7.69 -10.06 -30.23
N PHE A 654 7.35 -8.93 -29.61
CA PHE A 654 7.76 -8.59 -28.24
C PHE A 654 6.57 -8.04 -27.45
N GLY A 655 5.98 -8.85 -26.59
CA GLY A 655 4.84 -8.47 -25.75
C GLY A 655 5.24 -8.31 -24.28
N VAL A 656 4.75 -7.25 -23.63
CA VAL A 656 5.06 -6.93 -22.22
C VAL A 656 3.82 -7.06 -21.35
N SER A 657 3.88 -7.86 -20.28
CA SER A 657 2.79 -7.96 -19.29
C SER A 657 1.47 -8.36 -19.98
N TRP A 658 0.49 -7.45 -20.05
CA TRP A 658 -0.71 -7.59 -20.88
C TRP A 658 -0.39 -8.02 -22.33
N GLY A 659 0.62 -7.44 -22.96
CA GLY A 659 1.12 -7.90 -24.26
C GLY A 659 1.67 -9.31 -24.22
N GLY A 660 2.39 -9.72 -23.18
CA GLY A 660 2.83 -11.10 -23.01
C GLY A 660 1.66 -12.09 -22.89
N GLN A 661 0.58 -11.69 -22.22
CA GLN A 661 -0.66 -12.47 -22.08
C GLN A 661 -1.41 -12.60 -23.41
N VAL A 662 -1.70 -11.48 -24.09
CA VAL A 662 -2.38 -11.48 -25.41
C VAL A 662 -1.48 -12.11 -26.48
N GLY A 663 -0.17 -12.05 -26.28
CA GLY A 663 0.87 -12.68 -27.09
C GLY A 663 0.66 -14.16 -27.32
N VAL A 664 0.02 -14.87 -26.38
CA VAL A 664 -0.32 -16.29 -26.53
C VAL A 664 -1.29 -16.50 -27.70
N ASN A 665 -2.32 -15.66 -27.81
CA ASN A 665 -3.27 -15.70 -28.93
C ASN A 665 -2.62 -15.22 -30.23
N ILE A 666 -1.81 -14.16 -30.16
CA ILE A 666 -1.11 -13.58 -31.31
C ILE A 666 -0.18 -14.62 -31.97
N LEU A 667 0.72 -15.24 -31.19
CA LEU A 667 1.73 -16.18 -31.69
C LEU A 667 1.14 -17.48 -32.25
N ALA A 668 -0.09 -17.83 -31.86
CA ALA A 668 -0.78 -18.99 -32.40
C ALA A 668 -1.50 -18.69 -33.74
N ILE A 669 -1.89 -17.44 -33.98
CA ILE A 669 -2.63 -17.00 -35.17
C ILE A 669 -1.70 -16.42 -36.25
N GLU A 670 -0.60 -15.76 -35.85
CA GLU A 670 0.31 -15.08 -36.76
C GLU A 670 1.64 -15.84 -36.89
N ASP A 671 1.75 -16.64 -37.94
CA ASP A 671 2.86 -17.56 -38.19
C ASP A 671 4.05 -16.93 -38.93
N ARG A 672 3.95 -15.66 -39.37
CA ARG A 672 5.03 -14.96 -40.07
C ARG A 672 6.12 -14.42 -39.15
N PHE A 673 5.88 -14.39 -37.83
CA PHE A 673 6.91 -14.05 -36.86
C PHE A 673 8.07 -15.05 -36.88
N LYS A 674 9.31 -14.55 -36.82
CA LYS A 674 10.50 -15.39 -36.71
C LYS A 674 10.72 -15.92 -35.30
N THR A 675 10.47 -15.08 -34.30
CA THR A 675 10.44 -15.47 -32.88
C THR A 675 9.37 -14.69 -32.13
N GLY A 676 8.95 -15.21 -30.98
CA GLY A 676 8.14 -14.51 -29.99
C GLY A 676 8.87 -14.33 -28.67
N ILE A 677 8.74 -13.16 -28.06
CA ILE A 677 9.23 -12.85 -26.73
C ILE A 677 8.04 -12.42 -25.88
N LEU A 678 7.77 -13.18 -24.82
CA LEU A 678 6.74 -12.90 -23.83
C LEU A 678 7.42 -12.43 -22.55
N TYR A 679 7.53 -11.10 -22.39
CA TYR A 679 8.17 -10.47 -21.25
C TYR A 679 7.15 -10.24 -20.13
N VAL A 680 7.43 -10.78 -18.94
CA VAL A 680 6.57 -10.77 -17.74
C VAL A 680 5.12 -11.12 -18.06
N GLY A 681 4.93 -12.10 -18.95
CA GLY A 681 3.63 -12.61 -19.37
C GLY A 681 3.38 -14.04 -18.90
N GLY A 682 2.14 -14.51 -19.03
CA GLY A 682 1.74 -15.87 -18.71
C GLY A 682 0.32 -16.16 -19.19
N ILE A 683 -0.17 -17.37 -18.93
CA ILE A 683 -1.58 -17.67 -19.18
C ILE A 683 -2.46 -17.00 -18.11
N SER A 684 -3.46 -16.21 -18.52
CA SER A 684 -4.35 -15.55 -17.56
C SER A 684 -5.23 -16.56 -16.84
N LEU A 685 -5.38 -16.38 -15.53
CA LEU A 685 -6.30 -17.14 -14.68
C LEU A 685 -7.75 -16.70 -14.86
N ASP A 686 -8.04 -15.61 -15.60
CA ASP A 686 -9.39 -15.05 -15.74
C ASP A 686 -10.31 -15.91 -16.61
N ASP A 687 -11.60 -15.95 -16.26
CA ASP A 687 -12.59 -16.61 -17.09
C ASP A 687 -12.89 -15.75 -18.33
N VAL A 688 -12.60 -16.31 -19.50
CA VAL A 688 -12.87 -15.70 -20.81
C VAL A 688 -13.79 -16.60 -21.63
N ARG A 689 -14.37 -16.03 -22.69
CA ARG A 689 -15.18 -16.81 -23.62
C ARG A 689 -14.35 -17.91 -24.29
N GLU A 690 -15.01 -19.03 -24.58
CA GLU A 690 -14.37 -20.25 -25.07
C GLU A 690 -13.50 -20.01 -26.32
N GLU A 691 -13.97 -19.18 -27.24
CA GLU A 691 -13.31 -18.87 -28.49
C GLU A 691 -11.98 -18.11 -28.33
N ILE A 692 -11.70 -17.51 -27.17
CA ILE A 692 -10.46 -16.73 -26.91
C ILE A 692 -9.64 -17.30 -25.73
N GLN A 693 -9.95 -18.52 -25.27
CA GLN A 693 -9.25 -19.15 -24.15
C GLN A 693 -7.77 -19.44 -24.48
N PRO A 694 -6.80 -18.81 -23.80
CA PRO A 694 -5.39 -18.86 -24.19
C PRO A 694 -4.77 -20.27 -24.20
N GLU A 695 -5.24 -21.22 -23.39
CA GLU A 695 -4.76 -22.62 -23.37
C GLU A 695 -4.98 -23.33 -24.71
N LYS A 696 -6.07 -23.00 -25.42
CA LYS A 696 -6.35 -23.54 -26.77
C LYS A 696 -5.39 -23.00 -27.82
N TYR A 697 -4.85 -21.81 -27.60
CA TYR A 697 -3.91 -21.13 -28.50
C TYR A 697 -2.46 -21.54 -28.17
N ALA A 698 -2.10 -21.64 -26.89
CA ALA A 698 -0.76 -22.02 -26.44
C ALA A 698 -0.27 -23.32 -27.11
N ALA A 699 -1.12 -24.33 -27.20
CA ALA A 699 -0.80 -25.61 -27.83
C ALA A 699 -0.65 -25.55 -29.36
N ARG A 700 -1.06 -24.45 -29.99
CA ARG A 700 -1.03 -24.21 -31.43
C ARG A 700 0.11 -23.26 -31.85
N ILE A 701 0.84 -22.68 -30.88
CA ILE A 701 2.01 -21.86 -31.16
C ILE A 701 3.09 -22.70 -31.86
N LYS A 702 3.50 -22.25 -33.04
CA LYS A 702 4.59 -22.84 -33.83
C LYS A 702 5.87 -21.98 -33.83
N THR A 703 5.72 -20.71 -33.48
CA THR A 703 6.81 -19.73 -33.48
C THR A 703 7.77 -19.99 -32.32
N PRO A 704 9.11 -20.01 -32.55
CA PRO A 704 10.08 -20.13 -31.47
C PRO A 704 9.89 -19.04 -30.41
N THR A 705 9.62 -19.45 -29.16
CA THR A 705 9.13 -18.53 -28.12
C THR A 705 10.02 -18.51 -26.88
N LEU A 706 10.40 -17.31 -26.46
CA LEU A 706 11.14 -17.01 -25.24
C LEU A 706 10.21 -16.40 -24.19
N LEU A 707 10.18 -16.97 -22.99
CA LEU A 707 9.54 -16.42 -21.81
C LEU A 707 10.60 -15.78 -20.91
N LEU A 708 10.39 -14.51 -20.54
CA LEU A 708 11.25 -13.75 -19.63
C LEU A 708 10.42 -13.34 -18.41
N ASN A 709 10.62 -13.97 -17.27
CA ASN A 709 9.74 -13.77 -16.11
C ASN A 709 10.49 -13.59 -14.80
N GLY A 710 9.85 -12.91 -13.86
CA GLY A 710 10.21 -12.98 -12.45
C GLY A 710 9.54 -14.17 -11.76
N ARG A 711 10.29 -14.84 -10.87
CA ARG A 711 9.82 -15.98 -10.06
C ARG A 711 8.72 -15.58 -9.07
N TYR A 712 8.74 -14.33 -8.61
CA TYR A 712 7.85 -13.78 -7.59
C TYR A 712 6.71 -12.95 -8.20
N ASP A 713 6.50 -13.06 -9.50
CA ASP A 713 5.45 -12.37 -10.22
C ASP A 713 4.08 -12.84 -9.73
N PHE A 714 3.34 -11.97 -9.06
CA PHE A 714 2.00 -12.27 -8.55
C PHE A 714 0.88 -11.95 -9.55
N TYR A 715 1.19 -11.31 -10.69
CA TYR A 715 0.26 -11.17 -11.81
C TYR A 715 0.27 -12.44 -12.65
N PHE A 716 1.44 -12.97 -12.96
CA PHE A 716 1.59 -14.26 -13.63
C PHE A 716 2.36 -15.22 -12.73
N PRO A 717 1.72 -15.87 -11.75
CA PRO A 717 2.40 -16.74 -10.81
C PRO A 717 3.18 -17.85 -11.50
N TYR A 718 4.37 -18.13 -10.99
CA TYR A 718 5.29 -19.09 -11.59
C TYR A 718 4.64 -20.45 -11.82
N GLN A 719 4.00 -21.03 -10.78
CA GLN A 719 3.47 -22.39 -10.85
C GLN A 719 2.12 -22.47 -11.57
N SER A 720 1.25 -21.47 -11.38
CA SER A 720 -0.12 -21.52 -11.89
C SER A 720 -0.35 -20.76 -13.20
N SER A 721 0.62 -19.98 -13.69
CA SER A 721 0.49 -19.22 -14.94
C SER A 721 1.68 -19.42 -15.89
N GLN A 722 2.92 -19.22 -15.43
CA GLN A 722 4.09 -19.28 -16.31
C GLN A 722 4.40 -20.70 -16.78
N LEU A 723 4.51 -21.65 -15.84
CA LEU A 723 4.78 -23.06 -16.16
C LEU A 723 3.70 -23.71 -17.02
N PRO A 724 2.39 -23.50 -16.78
CA PRO A 724 1.34 -23.97 -17.67
C PRO A 724 1.49 -23.47 -19.11
N LEU A 725 1.79 -22.19 -19.31
CA LEU A 725 2.05 -21.67 -20.66
C LEU A 725 3.25 -22.37 -21.31
N PHE A 726 4.38 -22.46 -20.61
CA PHE A 726 5.59 -23.11 -21.12
C PHE A 726 5.38 -24.59 -21.49
N ASN A 727 4.61 -25.30 -20.67
CA ASN A 727 4.33 -26.72 -20.87
C ASN A 727 3.31 -26.98 -21.98
N LEU A 728 2.30 -26.11 -22.12
CA LEU A 728 1.28 -26.24 -23.17
C LEU A 728 1.83 -25.95 -24.56
N MET A 729 2.86 -25.10 -24.69
CA MET A 729 3.54 -24.89 -25.96
C MET A 729 4.17 -26.20 -26.46
N ASN A 730 3.62 -26.73 -27.55
CA ASN A 730 4.08 -27.96 -28.21
C ASN A 730 5.31 -27.70 -29.10
N LEU A 731 6.32 -27.06 -28.51
CA LEU A 731 7.61 -26.75 -29.12
C LEU A 731 8.69 -27.64 -28.49
N ASP A 732 9.69 -28.03 -29.29
CA ASP A 732 10.87 -28.70 -28.76
C ASP A 732 11.74 -27.75 -27.91
N ASN A 733 12.67 -28.30 -27.14
CA ASN A 733 13.54 -27.51 -26.24
C ASN A 733 14.49 -26.55 -26.97
N ASN A 734 14.69 -26.70 -28.28
CA ASN A 734 15.46 -25.71 -29.05
C ASN A 734 14.59 -24.52 -29.44
N ASN A 735 13.27 -24.68 -29.52
CA ASN A 735 12.30 -23.69 -29.98
C ASN A 735 11.47 -23.07 -28.85
N LYS A 736 11.69 -23.45 -27.59
CA LYS A 736 11.19 -22.71 -26.42
C LYS A 736 12.23 -22.58 -25.32
N ARG A 737 12.26 -21.43 -24.65
CA ARG A 737 13.13 -21.16 -23.49
C ARG A 737 12.35 -20.35 -22.44
N HIS A 738 12.56 -20.67 -21.16
CA HIS A 738 11.97 -19.94 -20.03
C HIS A 738 13.10 -19.44 -19.12
N VAL A 739 13.34 -18.15 -19.16
CA VAL A 739 14.31 -17.47 -18.28
C VAL A 739 13.55 -16.92 -17.09
N VAL A 740 13.94 -17.36 -15.90
CA VAL A 740 13.29 -17.00 -14.64
C VAL A 740 14.31 -16.38 -13.71
N VAL A 741 14.07 -15.12 -13.32
CA VAL A 741 14.92 -14.38 -12.37
C VAL A 741 14.20 -14.16 -11.04
N ASP A 742 14.94 -13.92 -9.97
CA ASP A 742 14.38 -13.74 -8.62
C ASP A 742 13.87 -12.31 -8.39
N TYR A 743 12.89 -11.90 -9.18
CA TYR A 743 12.18 -10.61 -9.12
C TYR A 743 10.66 -10.82 -9.16
N ALA A 744 9.90 -9.75 -8.85
CA ALA A 744 8.45 -9.71 -8.97
C ALA A 744 8.00 -9.63 -10.45
N HIS A 745 7.05 -8.75 -10.78
CA HIS A 745 6.59 -8.52 -12.16
C HIS A 745 7.61 -7.69 -12.98
N TYR A 746 8.85 -8.19 -13.07
CA TYR A 746 10.00 -7.49 -13.64
C TYR A 746 11.13 -8.47 -13.99
N VAL A 747 11.91 -8.14 -15.03
CA VAL A 747 13.23 -8.72 -15.30
C VAL A 747 14.21 -7.57 -15.57
N PRO A 748 15.43 -7.59 -15.01
CA PRO A 748 16.43 -6.55 -15.25
C PRO A 748 16.67 -6.27 -16.76
N PRO A 749 16.72 -5.00 -17.19
CA PRO A 749 16.84 -4.60 -18.60
C PRO A 749 18.01 -5.25 -19.34
N HIS A 750 19.17 -5.38 -18.69
CA HIS A 750 20.33 -6.02 -19.30
C HIS A 750 20.07 -7.49 -19.65
N ILE A 751 19.38 -8.24 -18.77
CA ILE A 751 18.97 -9.63 -19.03
C ILE A 751 17.95 -9.67 -20.15
N VAL A 752 16.94 -8.80 -20.12
CA VAL A 752 15.93 -8.71 -21.19
C VAL A 752 16.59 -8.49 -22.54
N ARG A 753 17.54 -7.55 -22.61
CA ARG A 753 18.31 -7.24 -23.82
C ARG A 753 19.14 -8.43 -24.29
N GLU A 754 19.98 -8.98 -23.42
CA GLU A 754 20.92 -10.07 -23.78
C GLU A 754 20.18 -11.33 -24.23
N GLU A 755 19.17 -11.77 -23.48
CA GLU A 755 18.38 -12.96 -23.80
C GLU A 755 17.55 -12.77 -25.07
N THR A 756 16.96 -11.58 -25.27
CA THR A 756 16.22 -11.27 -26.50
C THR A 756 17.14 -11.29 -27.71
N LEU A 757 18.29 -10.61 -27.63
CA LEU A 757 19.25 -10.55 -28.74
C LEU A 757 19.82 -11.94 -29.07
N GLU A 758 20.16 -12.73 -28.05
CA GLU A 758 20.60 -14.12 -28.26
C GLU A 758 19.51 -14.92 -28.98
N TRP A 759 18.26 -14.83 -28.52
CA TRP A 759 17.14 -15.58 -29.07
C TRP A 759 16.84 -15.23 -30.54
N ILE A 760 16.77 -13.93 -30.86
CA ILE A 760 16.49 -13.48 -32.24
C ILE A 760 17.67 -13.69 -33.20
N ASN A 761 18.90 -13.83 -32.68
CA ASN A 761 20.09 -14.05 -33.52
C ASN A 761 20.35 -15.52 -33.82
N ASN A 762 19.90 -16.43 -32.96
CA ASN A 762 20.07 -17.87 -33.10
C ASN A 762 18.91 -18.54 -33.88
N LYS A 763 17.90 -17.78 -34.30
CA LYS A 763 16.70 -18.22 -35.03
C LYS A 763 16.56 -17.41 -36.30
#